data_AF-A0A2E9UUC1-F1
#
_entry.id   AF-A0A2E9UUC1-F1
#
_cell.length_a   1.000
_cell.length_b   1.000
_cell.length_c   1.000
_cell.angle_alpha   90.00
_cell.angle_beta   90.00
_cell.angle_gamma   90.00
#
_symmetry.space_group_name_H-M   'P 1'
#
loop_
_entity.id
_entity.type
_entity.pdbx_description
1 polymer ?
#
loop_
_entity_poly.entity_id
_entity_poly.type
_entity_poly.pdbx_seq_one_letter_code
_entity_poly.pdbx_strand_id
1 'polypeptide(L)'
;MRRLVATIMSVGYFLVLLCIQLIAVTTPGEAKVEFRNEKTYDRINFEFEKPTKFKSQKFGSQILIEFNSRISSKFEKSKGDIGKYIKTFLLQDEGREAVVTMRGKFEYKVYRVANKIVLDVGSELGIDSKGRKDRKTSNKKKTRAAVSVRVGKHKNYERLVFEWPKQVNYSITKSPDEISLSFDSQGSVDLQSVRRQLPKSFSSFNISEDKNNNLLVIIGYPKQSAIKDSKLGKKIILDFLNVKETSPQTKDKSGNKSTRLENKRDNQTIALAEKLGLESGSNKDSKGLRRDVSSPTADVPQILKPTKGQNKNADKSVSVLEREEKPATLSAEPSKPVKGLSINQKLLNDPKWRINSSTNTASSLPTSAPEKGQISIQFSKTNNVSSMRFGWSENVPAAVFTRAGYLWAVFDQEVFLDVSKLKSESLQIISLPEQIDSDKGTVFRAKLVDGVSASVWRDGNTWVVDLVPQQSRPDVALKFVTQQTSPQGPRVFVLAEGIGNAITVRDPEVGDRLFIVPILPLSRGVDENQTFAQFNLLKSIQGIVIQPLIDELEVRVMPDGVAVTASSFKGLEVSDPSKVVTPKTLSIRSADGLPGGLEPGRIFNLASWRQGAKPHEFLDFKQRIQHEISQATSIARSGPRLSLAQFYFAKGLSAETMGLLRTISSADEDLSRRPDVIALRGASQFILGRFAEAEKELDNGLLNGFSEAELWRGASNAAQGKWKAAIEHFARAGEIPGDYPRNFSTQLALWAAEAAIRAEDYRGAGVFLDTIADGKPTAGEQARLNYLRGRVLYASNDITTALNYWRRLIEASDRWARVRAQRSLIEHDLQSNAITRTEAIEKLEQLRFAWRGDQLEFNLLRRLGELYLEEKDFVSGLSALRQAVTYFPNNVEARVVSKRMINEFSSIYTDGTADSMTPLTALSMYDQFRELTPVGRRGDRIIQRLADRLVEVDLLDRASILLDRQVKFRLRGKQKAIVGSKLALIRLLDRQPRMALDALNESVSPGLDSGLALERKRLRSRGVFELGDSESALKLIKNDDSRKADLLRADIYWRTQDWERSALIYQRLIGDTGKDGRRLSDLSATLIVNWVVSLSMNGQKDKLNEARQTYAAMMDSTRYREAFRLITNKTAEDLQDFRTLTERFQEIGRFQGFLTSYREKLRDQPLSKIQ
;
A
#
# COMPACT_ATOMS: atom_id res chain seq x y z
N MET A 1 34.61 -41.00 28.07
CA MET A 1 35.20 -42.07 27.23
C MET A 1 34.49 -43.38 27.56
N ARG A 2 34.16 -44.31 26.67
CA ARG A 2 34.04 -44.38 25.18
C ARG A 2 32.74 -45.18 24.92
N ARG A 3 31.81 -44.75 24.05
CA ARG A 3 31.69 -45.09 22.61
C ARG A 3 31.71 -46.60 22.29
N LEU A 4 30.72 -47.01 21.48
CA LEU A 4 30.46 -48.34 20.88
C LEU A 4 30.06 -49.47 21.85
N VAL A 5 28.74 -49.69 21.96
CA VAL A 5 28.16 -50.96 21.52
C VAL A 5 27.13 -50.61 20.44
N ALA A 6 27.21 -51.25 19.29
CA ALA A 6 26.29 -51.09 18.16
C ALA A 6 25.92 -52.48 17.63
N THR A 7 24.78 -52.59 16.93
CA THR A 7 24.39 -53.74 16.05
C THR A 7 24.42 -55.14 16.71
N ILE A 8 23.33 -55.91 16.80
CA ILE A 8 22.06 -55.93 16.07
C ILE A 8 20.94 -56.36 17.06
N MET A 9 19.73 -55.77 16.96
CA MET A 9 18.42 -56.38 17.27
C MET A 9 17.30 -55.33 17.13
N SER A 10 16.90 -55.00 15.89
CA SER A 10 15.93 -53.91 15.63
C SER A 10 14.95 -54.20 14.48
N VAL A 11 14.27 -55.35 14.54
CA VAL A 11 13.19 -55.72 13.60
C VAL A 11 11.85 -56.00 14.31
N GLY A 12 11.87 -56.35 15.61
CA GLY A 12 10.68 -56.82 16.33
C GLY A 12 9.82 -55.78 17.06
N TYR A 13 10.16 -54.49 17.05
CA TYR A 13 9.57 -53.51 18.00
C TYR A 13 9.00 -52.21 17.39
N PHE A 14 8.72 -52.18 16.08
CA PHE A 14 8.23 -50.97 15.40
C PHE A 14 6.72 -50.96 15.08
N LEU A 15 5.97 -52.04 15.36
CA LEU A 15 4.59 -52.20 14.89
C LEU A 15 3.48 -51.91 15.94
N VAL A 16 3.83 -51.64 17.20
CA VAL A 16 2.85 -51.48 18.31
C VAL A 16 2.74 -50.03 18.82
N LEU A 17 3.64 -49.14 18.38
CA LEU A 17 3.72 -47.75 18.87
C LEU A 17 3.13 -46.71 17.88
N LEU A 18 2.14 -47.12 17.07
CA LEU A 18 1.51 -46.28 16.03
C LEU A 18 -0.02 -46.12 16.19
N CYS A 19 -0.59 -46.36 17.38
CA CYS A 19 -2.05 -46.39 17.59
C CYS A 19 -2.63 -45.35 18.57
N ILE A 20 -1.88 -44.29 18.93
CA ILE A 20 -2.39 -43.24 19.84
C ILE A 20 -2.26 -41.85 19.21
N GLN A 21 -3.40 -41.16 19.09
CA GLN A 21 -3.53 -39.71 18.84
C GLN A 21 -2.98 -39.16 17.51
N LEU A 22 -3.28 -39.83 16.39
CA LEU A 22 -3.45 -39.12 15.12
C LEU A 22 -4.79 -38.34 15.14
N ILE A 23 -4.86 -37.29 15.96
CA ILE A 23 -5.82 -36.21 15.70
C ILE A 23 -5.41 -35.62 14.36
N ALA A 24 -6.19 -35.89 13.32
CA ALA A 24 -6.05 -35.21 12.06
C ALA A 24 -6.31 -33.71 12.29
N VAL A 25 -5.23 -32.94 12.47
CA VAL A 25 -5.27 -31.48 12.43
C VAL A 25 -5.61 -31.10 11.00
N THR A 26 -6.92 -31.06 10.69
CA THR A 26 -7.41 -30.69 9.37
C THR A 26 -6.87 -29.31 9.04
N THR A 27 -5.99 -29.23 8.04
CA THR A 27 -5.55 -27.97 7.47
C THR A 27 -6.80 -27.15 7.12
N PRO A 28 -6.99 -25.94 7.69
CA PRO A 28 -8.25 -25.24 7.57
C PRO A 28 -8.42 -24.75 6.13
N GLY A 29 -9.32 -25.41 5.40
CA GLY A 29 -9.55 -25.25 3.97
C GLY A 29 -9.48 -23.82 3.45
N GLU A 30 -8.62 -23.59 2.46
CA GLU A 30 -8.23 -22.25 2.01
C GLU A 30 -9.37 -21.56 1.26
N ALA A 31 -9.75 -20.37 1.71
CA ALA A 31 -10.80 -19.59 1.06
C ALA A 31 -10.26 -18.75 -0.11
N LYS A 32 -10.95 -18.81 -1.26
CA LYS A 32 -10.69 -18.01 -2.46
C LYS A 32 -11.47 -16.69 -2.41
N VAL A 33 -10.95 -15.66 -3.07
CA VAL A 33 -11.62 -14.35 -3.22
C VAL A 33 -11.78 -14.01 -4.70
N GLU A 34 -13.01 -13.77 -5.16
CA GLU A 34 -13.29 -13.23 -6.50
C GLU A 34 -13.81 -11.80 -6.40
N PHE A 35 -13.47 -10.97 -7.38
CA PHE A 35 -14.06 -9.64 -7.61
C PHE A 35 -14.90 -9.68 -8.89
N ARG A 36 -16.05 -9.01 -8.91
CA ARG A 36 -16.88 -8.82 -10.12
C ARG A 36 -17.44 -7.41 -10.13
N ASN A 37 -17.35 -6.74 -11.27
CA ASN A 37 -17.73 -5.35 -11.43
C ASN A 37 -18.95 -5.26 -12.36
N GLU A 38 -20.13 -5.00 -11.78
CA GLU A 38 -21.39 -4.87 -12.52
C GLU A 38 -21.77 -3.38 -12.67
N LYS A 39 -22.75 -3.04 -13.51
CA LYS A 39 -23.03 -1.63 -13.88
C LYS A 39 -23.40 -0.73 -12.68
N THR A 40 -24.09 -1.32 -11.70
CA THR A 40 -24.75 -0.64 -10.58
C THR A 40 -24.15 -0.97 -9.21
N TYR A 41 -23.29 -1.99 -9.13
CA TYR A 41 -22.57 -2.40 -7.91
C TYR A 41 -21.28 -3.19 -8.24
N ASP A 42 -20.32 -3.13 -7.32
CA ASP A 42 -19.18 -4.06 -7.25
C ASP A 42 -19.54 -5.22 -6.32
N ARG A 43 -19.06 -6.43 -6.62
CA ARG A 43 -19.26 -7.65 -5.83
C ARG A 43 -17.93 -8.29 -5.45
N ILE A 44 -17.79 -8.70 -4.18
CA ILE A 44 -16.70 -9.54 -3.68
C ILE A 44 -17.29 -10.86 -3.19
N ASN A 45 -16.82 -11.98 -3.76
CA ASN A 45 -17.14 -13.33 -3.30
C ASN A 45 -15.98 -13.84 -2.42
N PHE A 46 -16.30 -14.40 -1.25
CA PHE A 46 -15.38 -15.14 -0.39
C PHE A 46 -15.83 -16.60 -0.34
N GLU A 47 -15.16 -17.48 -1.06
CA GLU A 47 -15.53 -18.89 -1.18
C GLU A 47 -14.69 -19.78 -0.26
N PHE A 48 -15.34 -20.45 0.69
CA PHE A 48 -14.72 -21.37 1.63
C PHE A 48 -15.02 -22.83 1.23
N GLU A 49 -14.17 -23.79 1.60
CA GLU A 49 -14.49 -25.22 1.41
C GLU A 49 -15.75 -25.67 2.17
N LYS A 50 -15.98 -25.09 3.36
CA LYS A 50 -17.10 -25.42 4.25
C LYS A 50 -17.80 -24.12 4.70
N PRO A 51 -19.15 -24.09 4.81
CA PRO A 51 -19.87 -22.87 5.19
C PRO A 51 -19.42 -22.29 6.54
N THR A 52 -18.71 -21.17 6.51
CA THR A 52 -18.21 -20.50 7.73
C THR A 52 -19.22 -19.48 8.27
N LYS A 53 -19.07 -19.14 9.56
CA LYS A 53 -19.80 -18.04 10.21
C LYS A 53 -19.07 -16.73 9.95
N PHE A 54 -19.83 -15.64 9.77
CA PHE A 54 -19.29 -14.31 9.56
C PHE A 54 -20.10 -13.24 10.30
N LYS A 55 -19.54 -12.03 10.39
CA LYS A 55 -20.23 -10.80 10.80
C LYS A 55 -19.76 -9.65 9.92
N SER A 56 -20.57 -8.61 9.77
CA SER A 56 -20.21 -7.40 9.01
C SER A 56 -20.59 -6.12 9.76
N GLN A 57 -19.72 -5.10 9.73
CA GLN A 57 -19.95 -3.81 10.38
C GLN A 57 -19.39 -2.65 9.53
N LYS A 58 -20.21 -1.61 9.32
CA LYS A 58 -19.82 -0.38 8.60
C LYS A 58 -19.24 0.66 9.58
N PHE A 59 -18.10 1.24 9.21
CA PHE A 59 -17.35 2.28 9.90
C PHE A 59 -17.15 3.46 8.94
N GLY A 60 -18.14 4.36 8.86
CA GLY A 60 -18.13 5.47 7.89
C GLY A 60 -18.13 4.96 6.44
N SER A 61 -17.01 5.15 5.73
CA SER A 61 -16.79 4.63 4.38
C SER A 61 -16.20 3.21 4.34
N GLN A 62 -15.84 2.62 5.47
CA GLN A 62 -15.26 1.28 5.55
C GLN A 62 -16.29 0.22 5.96
N ILE A 63 -16.08 -1.02 5.54
CA ILE A 63 -16.85 -2.21 5.94
C ILE A 63 -15.83 -3.23 6.44
N LEU A 64 -15.96 -3.64 7.70
CA LEU A 64 -15.26 -4.79 8.27
C LEU A 64 -16.14 -6.03 8.08
N ILE A 65 -15.55 -7.13 7.63
CA ILE A 65 -16.15 -8.47 7.68
C ILE A 65 -15.22 -9.36 8.53
N GLU A 66 -15.75 -9.90 9.63
CA GLU A 66 -15.08 -10.93 10.44
C GLU A 66 -15.49 -12.32 9.95
N PHE A 67 -14.54 -13.24 9.80
CA PHE A 67 -14.77 -14.64 9.44
C PHE A 67 -14.30 -15.58 10.57
N ASN A 68 -14.99 -16.71 10.75
CA ASN A 68 -14.52 -17.77 11.65
C ASN A 68 -13.38 -18.61 11.05
N SER A 69 -13.25 -18.64 9.72
CA SER A 69 -12.19 -19.33 8.97
C SER A 69 -11.20 -18.31 8.37
N ARG A 70 -9.93 -18.69 8.17
CA ARG A 70 -8.95 -17.84 7.47
C ARG A 70 -9.21 -17.81 5.96
N ILE A 71 -8.90 -16.69 5.32
CA ILE A 71 -8.76 -16.53 3.87
C ILE A 71 -7.28 -16.64 3.49
N SER A 72 -6.97 -17.21 2.33
CA SER A 72 -5.57 -17.39 1.90
C SER A 72 -4.85 -16.06 1.69
N SER A 73 -3.56 -16.01 2.06
CA SER A 73 -2.71 -14.83 1.89
C SER A 73 -2.11 -14.70 0.49
N LYS A 74 -2.21 -15.75 -0.35
CA LYS A 74 -1.77 -15.77 -1.75
C LYS A 74 -2.73 -15.01 -2.68
N PHE A 75 -2.92 -13.72 -2.40
CA PHE A 75 -3.64 -12.80 -3.28
C PHE A 75 -2.66 -11.97 -4.11
N GLU A 76 -2.42 -12.39 -5.35
CA GLU A 76 -1.71 -11.54 -6.31
C GLU A 76 -2.59 -10.39 -6.80
N LYS A 77 -1.97 -9.23 -6.97
CA LYS A 77 -2.65 -7.94 -6.90
C LYS A 77 -2.84 -7.35 -8.29
N SER A 78 -3.86 -7.83 -9.03
CA SER A 78 -4.23 -7.22 -10.32
C SER A 78 -4.51 -5.71 -10.13
N LYS A 79 -3.85 -4.86 -10.92
CA LYS A 79 -4.12 -3.41 -10.95
C LYS A 79 -5.37 -3.11 -11.80
N GLY A 80 -6.54 -3.61 -11.37
CA GLY A 80 -7.80 -3.37 -12.09
C GLY A 80 -9.05 -3.60 -11.24
N ASP A 81 -9.24 -4.81 -10.72
CA ASP A 81 -10.58 -5.36 -10.44
C ASP A 81 -11.33 -4.86 -9.20
N ILE A 82 -10.80 -3.89 -8.45
CA ILE A 82 -11.44 -3.43 -7.20
C ILE A 82 -12.79 -2.74 -7.45
N GLY A 83 -13.05 -2.22 -8.65
CA GLY A 83 -14.38 -1.75 -9.06
C GLY A 83 -14.66 -0.25 -8.93
N LYS A 84 -15.90 0.15 -9.23
CA LYS A 84 -16.38 1.53 -9.38
C LYS A 84 -16.78 2.19 -8.06
N TYR A 85 -17.30 1.42 -7.12
CA TYR A 85 -17.84 1.85 -5.84
C TYR A 85 -16.88 1.58 -4.67
N ILE A 86 -16.03 0.57 -4.78
CA ILE A 86 -15.00 0.19 -3.81
C ILE A 86 -13.67 0.90 -4.17
N LYS A 87 -12.95 1.34 -3.13
CA LYS A 87 -11.67 2.07 -3.18
C LYS A 87 -10.47 1.17 -2.87
N THR A 88 -10.59 0.33 -1.84
CA THR A 88 -9.56 -0.63 -1.43
C THR A 88 -10.17 -1.87 -0.78
N PHE A 89 -9.45 -2.98 -0.87
CA PHE A 89 -9.66 -4.22 -0.13
C PHE A 89 -8.37 -4.57 0.64
N LEU A 90 -8.49 -4.97 1.90
CA LEU A 90 -7.37 -5.33 2.78
C LEU A 90 -7.75 -6.52 3.68
N LEU A 91 -7.00 -7.62 3.61
CA LEU A 91 -7.07 -8.69 4.62
C LEU A 91 -6.24 -8.32 5.86
N GLN A 92 -6.74 -8.68 7.04
CA GLN A 92 -6.15 -8.49 8.36
C GLN A 92 -6.39 -9.72 9.25
N ASP A 93 -5.82 -9.75 10.46
CA ASP A 93 -5.93 -10.85 11.45
C ASP A 93 -5.69 -12.23 10.81
N GLU A 94 -4.58 -12.37 10.06
CA GLU A 94 -4.19 -13.59 9.33
C GLU A 94 -5.27 -14.10 8.35
N GLY A 95 -6.00 -13.18 7.72
CA GLY A 95 -7.09 -13.50 6.79
C GLY A 95 -8.43 -13.78 7.48
N ARG A 96 -8.57 -13.54 8.79
CA ARG A 96 -9.86 -13.62 9.50
C ARG A 96 -10.67 -12.33 9.46
N GLU A 97 -10.07 -11.23 9.04
CA GLU A 97 -10.75 -9.95 8.84
C GLU A 97 -10.55 -9.46 7.40
N ALA A 98 -11.62 -9.02 6.74
CA ALA A 98 -11.53 -8.24 5.49
C ALA A 98 -12.05 -6.82 5.73
N VAL A 99 -11.28 -5.82 5.32
CA VAL A 99 -11.64 -4.40 5.38
C VAL A 99 -11.77 -3.85 3.97
N VAL A 100 -12.98 -3.37 3.66
CA VAL A 100 -13.37 -2.87 2.34
C VAL A 100 -13.71 -1.39 2.46
N THR A 101 -12.91 -0.52 1.83
CA THR A 101 -13.16 0.93 1.84
C THR A 101 -13.95 1.31 0.60
N MET A 102 -15.07 2.02 0.73
CA MET A 102 -15.88 2.57 -0.36
C MET A 102 -15.30 3.90 -0.86
N ARG A 103 -15.54 4.23 -2.14
CA ARG A 103 -15.18 5.54 -2.73
C ARG A 103 -16.10 6.68 -2.30
N GLY A 104 -17.28 6.37 -1.76
CA GLY A 104 -18.28 7.34 -1.32
C GLY A 104 -19.26 6.75 -0.28
N LYS A 105 -20.35 7.47 -0.02
CA LYS A 105 -21.43 7.03 0.91
C LYS A 105 -22.38 6.04 0.23
N PHE A 106 -21.88 4.91 -0.24
CA PHE A 106 -22.66 3.89 -0.95
C PHE A 106 -23.40 2.93 0.00
N GLU A 107 -24.40 2.24 -0.55
CA GLU A 107 -25.05 1.12 0.12
C GLU A 107 -24.17 -0.14 0.02
N TYR A 108 -24.41 -1.09 0.92
CA TYR A 108 -23.74 -2.38 0.91
C TYR A 108 -24.64 -3.49 1.46
N LYS A 109 -24.41 -4.72 1.03
CA LYS A 109 -25.18 -5.90 1.42
C LYS A 109 -24.23 -7.08 1.58
N VAL A 110 -24.20 -7.72 2.76
CA VAL A 110 -23.41 -8.95 3.00
C VAL A 110 -24.33 -10.12 3.31
N TYR A 111 -24.16 -11.22 2.60
CA TYR A 111 -24.99 -12.42 2.70
C TYR A 111 -24.19 -13.69 2.40
N ARG A 112 -24.79 -14.87 2.60
CA ARG A 112 -24.17 -16.17 2.32
C ARG A 112 -24.99 -16.96 1.31
N VAL A 113 -24.31 -17.53 0.32
CA VAL A 113 -24.87 -18.43 -0.69
C VAL A 113 -24.09 -19.74 -0.60
N ALA A 114 -24.71 -20.79 -0.06
CA ALA A 114 -24.06 -22.06 0.28
C ALA A 114 -22.78 -21.88 1.13
N ASN A 115 -21.61 -22.10 0.51
CA ASN A 115 -20.26 -21.99 1.05
C ASN A 115 -19.59 -20.62 0.79
N LYS A 116 -20.17 -19.79 -0.08
CA LYS A 116 -19.67 -18.44 -0.40
C LYS A 116 -20.32 -17.37 0.47
N ILE A 117 -19.54 -16.40 0.93
CA ILE A 117 -20.04 -15.13 1.47
C ILE A 117 -19.89 -14.08 0.38
N VAL A 118 -20.90 -13.24 0.20
CA VAL A 118 -20.98 -12.26 -0.88
C VAL A 118 -21.17 -10.88 -0.26
N LEU A 119 -20.32 -9.93 -0.64
CA LEU A 119 -20.45 -8.50 -0.36
C LEU A 119 -20.76 -7.78 -1.67
N ASP A 120 -21.93 -7.14 -1.75
CA ASP A 120 -22.27 -6.22 -2.84
C ASP A 120 -22.17 -4.77 -2.32
N VAL A 121 -21.62 -3.85 -3.12
CA VAL A 121 -21.45 -2.41 -2.80
C VAL A 121 -21.84 -1.58 -4.01
N GLY A 122 -22.83 -0.68 -3.90
CA GLY A 122 -23.35 0.02 -5.07
C GLY A 122 -24.26 1.21 -4.79
N SER A 123 -24.80 1.77 -5.88
CA SER A 123 -25.79 2.86 -5.81
C SER A 123 -27.25 2.36 -5.86
N GLU A 124 -27.50 1.15 -6.35
CA GLU A 124 -28.86 0.67 -6.66
C GLU A 124 -29.08 -0.80 -6.21
N LEU A 125 -28.63 -1.16 -5.00
CA LEU A 125 -28.73 -2.54 -4.45
C LEU A 125 -30.17 -3.02 -4.14
N GLY A 126 -31.19 -2.32 -4.63
CA GLY A 126 -32.61 -2.63 -4.49
C GLY A 126 -33.38 -2.86 -5.81
N ILE A 127 -32.73 -2.73 -6.97
CA ILE A 127 -33.38 -2.85 -8.29
C ILE A 127 -32.82 -4.05 -9.07
N ASP A 128 -33.27 -5.27 -8.71
CA ASP A 128 -33.76 -6.25 -9.70
C ASP A 128 -34.25 -7.55 -9.04
N SER A 129 -35.50 -7.93 -9.31
CA SER A 129 -36.04 -9.29 -9.07
C SER A 129 -37.34 -9.57 -9.85
N LYS A 130 -37.45 -9.06 -11.08
CA LYS A 130 -38.46 -9.47 -12.06
C LYS A 130 -37.78 -9.77 -13.39
N GLY A 131 -37.80 -11.03 -13.85
CA GLY A 131 -37.44 -11.33 -15.24
C GLY A 131 -36.55 -12.54 -15.55
N ARG A 132 -36.69 -13.69 -14.86
CA ARG A 132 -36.29 -14.97 -15.49
C ARG A 132 -37.11 -16.18 -15.01
N LYS A 133 -38.16 -16.46 -15.78
CA LYS A 133 -38.74 -17.80 -16.00
C LYS A 133 -37.68 -18.69 -16.71
N ASP A 134 -37.67 -20.02 -16.61
CA ASP A 134 -38.50 -20.96 -15.84
C ASP A 134 -37.65 -22.20 -15.48
N ARG A 135 -37.89 -22.78 -14.30
CA ARG A 135 -38.00 -24.25 -14.14
C ARG A 135 -38.67 -24.59 -12.80
N LYS A 136 -39.62 -25.53 -12.85
CA LYS A 136 -40.48 -25.91 -11.71
C LYS A 136 -39.78 -26.90 -10.78
N THR A 137 -39.79 -26.62 -9.48
CA THR A 137 -40.11 -27.62 -8.44
C THR A 137 -41.00 -26.96 -7.39
N SER A 138 -42.08 -27.62 -6.99
CA SER A 138 -43.02 -27.05 -6.01
C SER A 138 -42.61 -27.37 -4.59
N ASN A 139 -42.77 -26.42 -3.67
CA ASN A 139 -42.97 -26.78 -2.26
C ASN A 139 -43.95 -25.79 -1.59
N LYS A 140 -44.88 -26.31 -0.78
CA LYS A 140 -46.00 -25.53 -0.22
C LYS A 140 -45.52 -24.55 0.86
N LYS A 141 -45.32 -23.29 0.48
CA LYS A 141 -44.99 -22.21 1.43
C LYS A 141 -46.27 -21.75 2.13
N LYS A 142 -46.33 -21.84 3.47
CA LYS A 142 -47.48 -21.36 4.27
C LYS A 142 -47.73 -19.87 3.97
N THR A 143 -48.95 -19.54 3.58
CA THR A 143 -49.35 -18.18 3.22
C THR A 143 -49.37 -17.29 4.47
N ARG A 144 -48.73 -16.12 4.41
CA ARG A 144 -48.78 -15.13 5.51
C ARG A 144 -50.12 -14.43 5.51
N ALA A 145 -50.58 -14.05 6.70
CA ALA A 145 -51.79 -13.24 6.84
C ALA A 145 -51.57 -11.85 6.23
N ALA A 146 -52.43 -11.43 5.30
CA ALA A 146 -52.45 -10.04 4.86
C ALA A 146 -52.91 -9.15 6.03
N VAL A 147 -52.12 -8.12 6.34
CA VAL A 147 -52.41 -7.18 7.43
C VAL A 147 -52.60 -5.80 6.81
N SER A 148 -53.81 -5.26 6.93
CA SER A 148 -54.09 -3.90 6.48
C SER A 148 -53.56 -2.91 7.51
N VAL A 149 -52.91 -1.84 7.04
CA VAL A 149 -52.43 -0.76 7.89
C VAL A 149 -52.95 0.55 7.34
N ARG A 150 -53.69 1.29 8.17
CA ARG A 150 -54.31 2.57 7.81
C ARG A 150 -53.69 3.69 8.64
N VAL A 151 -53.47 4.84 8.02
CA VAL A 151 -52.93 6.04 8.68
C VAL A 151 -54.01 7.11 8.75
N GLY A 152 -54.23 7.68 9.94
CA GLY A 152 -55.21 8.74 10.18
C GLY A 152 -54.57 9.94 10.87
N LYS A 153 -54.93 11.16 10.46
CA LYS A 153 -54.42 12.39 11.05
C LYS A 153 -55.55 13.15 11.75
N HIS A 154 -55.39 13.40 13.04
CA HIS A 154 -56.36 14.13 13.86
C HIS A 154 -55.71 15.41 14.42
N LYS A 155 -56.53 16.34 14.93
CA LYS A 155 -56.10 17.68 15.37
C LYS A 155 -54.96 17.65 16.41
N ASN A 156 -55.01 16.67 17.33
CA ASN A 156 -54.10 16.57 18.48
C ASN A 156 -53.23 15.30 18.45
N TYR A 157 -53.39 14.40 17.47
CA TYR A 157 -52.64 13.14 17.39
C TYR A 157 -52.64 12.54 15.98
N GLU A 158 -51.65 11.70 15.69
CA GLU A 158 -51.59 10.88 14.47
C GLU A 158 -51.78 9.40 14.85
N ARG A 159 -52.58 8.67 14.06
CA ARG A 159 -53.09 7.33 14.39
C ARG A 159 -52.66 6.30 13.34
N LEU A 160 -52.10 5.17 13.79
CA LEU A 160 -51.84 3.99 12.96
C LEU A 160 -52.75 2.85 13.42
N VAL A 161 -53.47 2.22 12.48
CA VAL A 161 -54.35 1.07 12.76
C VAL A 161 -53.90 -0.14 11.98
N PHE A 162 -53.47 -1.18 12.68
CA PHE A 162 -53.15 -2.51 12.14
C PHE A 162 -54.37 -3.42 12.26
N GLU A 163 -54.93 -3.84 11.13
CA GLU A 163 -56.14 -4.66 11.03
C GLU A 163 -55.78 -6.06 10.51
N TRP A 164 -55.93 -7.06 11.37
CA TRP A 164 -55.57 -8.46 11.12
C TRP A 164 -56.81 -9.33 10.79
N PRO A 165 -56.66 -10.46 10.06
CA PRO A 165 -57.79 -11.37 9.79
C PRO A 165 -58.22 -12.18 11.03
N LYS A 166 -57.33 -12.32 12.03
CA LYS A 166 -57.58 -12.93 13.35
C LYS A 166 -57.10 -11.98 14.46
N GLN A 167 -57.53 -12.21 15.70
CA GLN A 167 -56.94 -11.55 16.86
C GLN A 167 -55.49 -12.04 17.06
N VAL A 168 -54.58 -11.12 17.37
CA VAL A 168 -53.15 -11.37 17.61
C VAL A 168 -52.69 -10.59 18.84
N ASN A 169 -51.60 -10.99 19.47
CA ASN A 169 -50.95 -10.24 20.54
C ASN A 169 -49.75 -9.46 20.00
N TYR A 170 -49.33 -8.43 20.74
CA TYR A 170 -48.20 -7.60 20.37
C TYR A 170 -47.43 -7.13 21.61
N SER A 171 -46.19 -6.69 21.38
CA SER A 171 -45.39 -5.95 22.35
C SER A 171 -44.74 -4.74 21.69
N ILE A 172 -44.55 -3.67 22.47
CA ILE A 172 -43.94 -2.41 22.01
C ILE A 172 -42.63 -2.19 22.77
N THR A 173 -41.52 -2.06 22.03
CA THR A 173 -40.24 -1.57 22.56
C THR A 173 -40.00 -0.16 22.05
N LYS A 174 -39.90 0.82 22.97
CA LYS A 174 -39.69 2.23 22.65
C LYS A 174 -38.20 2.57 22.78
N SER A 175 -37.60 3.14 21.73
CA SER A 175 -36.24 3.68 21.70
C SER A 175 -36.26 5.20 21.46
N PRO A 176 -35.16 5.95 21.64
CA PRO A 176 -35.17 7.41 21.58
C PRO A 176 -35.55 8.04 20.22
N ASP A 177 -35.55 7.28 19.13
CA ASP A 177 -35.86 7.76 17.77
C ASP A 177 -36.72 6.76 16.95
N GLU A 178 -37.01 5.58 17.51
CA GLU A 178 -37.72 4.48 16.85
C GLU A 178 -38.58 3.68 17.83
N ILE A 179 -39.68 3.12 17.33
CA ILE A 179 -40.62 2.25 18.05
C ILE A 179 -40.70 0.92 17.32
N SER A 180 -40.45 -0.18 18.03
CA SER A 180 -40.57 -1.54 17.50
C SER A 180 -41.84 -2.21 18.03
N LEU A 181 -42.73 -2.59 17.12
CA LEU A 181 -43.98 -3.29 17.37
C LEU A 181 -43.84 -4.75 16.89
N SER A 182 -43.70 -5.69 17.81
CA SER A 182 -43.57 -7.12 17.52
C SER A 182 -44.92 -7.80 17.70
N PHE A 183 -45.39 -8.57 16.73
CA PHE A 183 -46.63 -9.36 16.83
C PHE A 183 -46.33 -10.84 17.11
N ASP A 184 -47.28 -11.57 17.68
CA ASP A 184 -47.17 -13.03 17.93
C ASP A 184 -47.54 -13.91 16.72
N SER A 185 -47.67 -13.32 15.53
CA SER A 185 -48.12 -13.99 14.33
C SER A 185 -47.35 -13.52 13.08
N GLN A 186 -47.17 -14.43 12.14
CA GLN A 186 -46.63 -14.14 10.81
C GLN A 186 -47.67 -13.36 9.98
N GLY A 187 -47.23 -12.28 9.33
CA GLY A 187 -48.09 -11.41 8.53
C GLY A 187 -47.32 -10.71 7.41
N SER A 188 -48.04 -10.00 6.55
CA SER A 188 -47.50 -9.19 5.46
C SER A 188 -48.33 -7.92 5.27
N VAL A 189 -47.69 -6.77 5.32
CA VAL A 189 -48.25 -5.43 5.08
C VAL A 189 -47.68 -4.88 3.78
N ASP A 190 -48.48 -4.16 2.99
CA ASP A 190 -47.96 -3.39 1.86
C ASP A 190 -47.20 -2.13 2.34
N LEU A 191 -45.88 -2.28 2.40
CA LEU A 191 -44.93 -1.24 2.79
C LEU A 191 -44.96 0.00 1.88
N GLN A 192 -45.36 -0.13 0.61
CA GLN A 192 -45.47 1.01 -0.31
C GLN A 192 -46.75 1.81 -0.03
N SER A 193 -47.90 1.14 0.11
CA SER A 193 -49.16 1.83 0.43
C SER A 193 -49.09 2.56 1.77
N VAL A 194 -48.47 1.96 2.80
CA VAL A 194 -48.28 2.63 4.10
C VAL A 194 -47.36 3.84 3.98
N ARG A 195 -46.21 3.72 3.29
CA ARG A 195 -45.28 4.85 3.10
C ARG A 195 -45.88 6.02 2.30
N ARG A 196 -46.86 5.77 1.41
CA ARG A 196 -47.60 6.84 0.71
C ARG A 196 -48.58 7.59 1.62
N GLN A 197 -49.05 6.98 2.71
CA GLN A 197 -50.00 7.56 3.65
C GLN A 197 -49.35 8.13 4.92
N LEU A 198 -48.04 7.92 5.10
CA LEU A 198 -47.30 8.29 6.30
C LEU A 198 -47.02 9.80 6.36
N PRO A 199 -47.42 10.53 7.41
CA PRO A 199 -47.09 11.95 7.57
C PRO A 199 -45.58 12.20 7.68
N LYS A 200 -45.14 13.40 7.27
CA LYS A 200 -43.72 13.84 7.31
C LYS A 200 -43.08 13.89 8.71
N SER A 201 -43.88 13.72 9.76
CA SER A 201 -43.39 13.51 11.13
C SER A 201 -42.62 12.20 11.26
N PHE A 202 -43.06 11.13 10.61
CA PHE A 202 -42.43 9.82 10.69
C PHE A 202 -41.15 9.76 9.84
N SER A 203 -40.01 9.49 10.49
CA SER A 203 -38.70 9.40 9.83
C SER A 203 -38.49 8.08 9.10
N SER A 204 -39.17 7.01 9.51
CA SER A 204 -39.20 5.74 8.76
C SER A 204 -40.43 4.90 9.09
N PHE A 205 -40.77 3.99 8.17
CA PHE A 205 -41.62 2.82 8.45
C PHE A 205 -40.96 1.62 7.76
N ASN A 206 -40.63 0.61 8.54
CA ASN A 206 -39.84 -0.56 8.15
C ASN A 206 -40.50 -1.83 8.67
N ILE A 207 -40.25 -2.95 7.99
CA ILE A 207 -40.75 -4.27 8.38
C ILE A 207 -39.57 -5.25 8.40
N SER A 208 -39.55 -6.07 9.45
CA SER A 208 -38.62 -7.17 9.66
C SER A 208 -39.42 -8.40 10.09
N GLU A 209 -38.71 -9.52 10.20
CA GLU A 209 -39.18 -10.71 10.89
C GLU A 209 -38.45 -10.86 12.23
N ASP A 210 -39.09 -11.50 13.21
CA ASP A 210 -38.45 -11.94 14.46
C ASP A 210 -37.75 -13.31 14.28
N LYS A 211 -37.25 -13.90 15.38
CA LYS A 211 -36.59 -15.21 15.38
C LYS A 211 -37.51 -16.38 14.95
N ASN A 212 -38.82 -16.17 14.96
CA ASN A 212 -39.88 -17.14 14.68
C ASN A 212 -40.63 -16.81 13.37
N ASN A 213 -40.10 -15.88 12.56
CA ASN A 213 -40.69 -15.32 11.35
C ASN A 213 -42.03 -14.57 11.54
N ASN A 214 -42.33 -14.11 12.76
CA ASN A 214 -43.47 -13.24 13.04
C ASN A 214 -43.22 -11.81 12.56
N LEU A 215 -44.30 -11.04 12.39
CA LEU A 215 -44.20 -9.66 11.91
C LEU A 215 -43.57 -8.75 12.98
N LEU A 216 -42.49 -8.04 12.61
CA LEU A 216 -41.90 -6.97 13.40
C LEU A 216 -41.97 -5.67 12.57
N VAL A 217 -42.57 -4.63 13.12
CA VAL A 217 -42.72 -3.32 12.46
C VAL A 217 -41.90 -2.29 13.22
N ILE A 218 -41.03 -1.55 12.54
CA ILE A 218 -40.16 -0.53 13.12
C ILE A 218 -40.56 0.82 12.55
N ILE A 219 -40.87 1.76 13.43
CA ILE A 219 -41.46 3.06 13.11
C ILE A 219 -40.53 4.15 13.65
N GLY A 220 -39.86 4.89 12.78
CA GLY A 220 -39.05 6.05 13.16
C GLY A 220 -39.92 7.29 13.37
N TYR A 221 -39.72 8.00 14.48
CA TYR A 221 -40.51 9.17 14.86
C TYR A 221 -39.68 10.14 15.74
N PRO A 222 -39.81 11.47 15.59
CA PRO A 222 -39.05 12.45 16.36
C PRO A 222 -39.34 12.40 17.86
N LYS A 223 -38.34 12.76 18.66
CA LYS A 223 -38.45 12.85 20.12
C LYS A 223 -39.63 13.74 20.54
N GLN A 224 -40.20 13.42 21.72
CA GLN A 224 -41.21 14.17 22.50
C GLN A 224 -42.71 13.89 22.26
N SER A 225 -43.14 12.97 21.38
CA SER A 225 -44.55 12.51 21.42
C SER A 225 -44.81 11.47 22.51
N ALA A 226 -45.86 11.67 23.32
CA ALA A 226 -46.41 10.59 24.13
C ALA A 226 -47.22 9.62 23.25
N ILE A 227 -47.05 8.31 23.45
CA ILE A 227 -47.69 7.26 22.62
C ILE A 227 -48.67 6.48 23.49
N LYS A 228 -49.94 6.43 23.08
CA LYS A 228 -50.97 5.54 23.64
C LYS A 228 -51.26 4.42 22.64
N ASP A 229 -51.40 3.20 23.12
CA ASP A 229 -51.78 2.04 22.31
C ASP A 229 -53.01 1.33 22.86
N SER A 230 -53.78 0.68 21.98
CA SER A 230 -54.99 -0.06 22.35
C SER A 230 -55.33 -1.19 21.38
N LYS A 231 -56.03 -2.21 21.88
CA LYS A 231 -56.44 -3.40 21.13
C LYS A 231 -57.97 -3.49 21.11
N LEU A 232 -58.57 -3.45 19.92
CA LEU A 232 -60.02 -3.51 19.72
C LEU A 232 -60.35 -4.68 18.80
N GLY A 233 -60.61 -5.85 19.39
CA GLY A 233 -60.85 -7.10 18.66
C GLY A 233 -59.66 -7.49 17.77
N LYS A 234 -59.84 -7.41 16.44
CA LYS A 234 -58.81 -7.68 15.43
C LYS A 234 -57.95 -6.46 15.05
N LYS A 235 -58.18 -5.30 15.66
CA LYS A 235 -57.47 -4.04 15.40
C LYS A 235 -56.51 -3.69 16.53
N ILE A 236 -55.33 -3.23 16.17
CA ILE A 236 -54.31 -2.69 17.09
C ILE A 236 -54.02 -1.27 16.66
N ILE A 237 -54.20 -0.33 17.58
CA ILE A 237 -54.25 1.12 17.33
C ILE A 237 -53.11 1.78 18.10
N LEU A 238 -52.29 2.58 17.43
CA LEU A 238 -51.25 3.41 18.02
C LEU A 238 -51.56 4.90 17.78
N ASP A 239 -51.68 5.68 18.85
CA ASP A 239 -51.90 7.13 18.83
C ASP A 239 -50.65 7.87 19.30
N PHE A 240 -50.14 8.74 18.44
CA PHE A 240 -48.96 9.57 18.63
C PHE A 240 -49.43 11.00 18.97
N LEU A 241 -49.32 11.39 20.23
CA LEU A 241 -49.87 12.66 20.73
C LEU A 241 -48.96 13.85 20.37
N ASN A 242 -49.54 14.88 19.76
CA ASN A 242 -48.85 16.11 19.39
C ASN A 242 -48.93 17.13 20.54
N VAL A 243 -47.84 17.28 21.30
CA VAL A 243 -47.71 18.34 22.31
C VAL A 243 -47.40 19.67 21.62
N LYS A 244 -48.17 20.71 21.93
CA LYS A 244 -47.81 22.11 21.63
C LYS A 244 -47.46 22.80 22.94
N GLU A 245 -46.22 23.26 23.05
CA GLU A 245 -45.85 24.22 24.10
C GLU A 245 -46.27 25.64 23.66
N THR A 246 -47.15 26.27 24.44
CA THR A 246 -47.48 27.70 24.33
C THR A 246 -46.65 28.47 25.35
N SER A 247 -45.75 29.35 24.88
CA SER A 247 -44.93 30.20 25.74
C SER A 247 -45.52 31.62 25.84
N PRO A 248 -45.73 32.18 27.05
CA PRO A 248 -46.09 33.59 27.24
C PRO A 248 -44.91 34.53 26.96
N GLN A 249 -45.19 35.72 26.43
CA GLN A 249 -44.20 36.80 26.29
C GLN A 249 -44.19 37.75 27.49
N THR A 250 -43.01 38.28 27.80
CA THR A 250 -42.87 39.67 28.31
C THR A 250 -41.59 40.33 27.80
N LYS A 251 -41.57 41.67 27.84
CA LYS A 251 -40.51 42.58 27.34
C LYS A 251 -39.40 42.74 28.42
N ASP A 252 -38.27 43.43 28.24
CA ASP A 252 -37.99 44.60 27.37
C ASP A 252 -36.50 44.75 26.95
N LYS A 253 -36.15 45.89 26.32
CA LYS A 253 -34.89 46.17 25.59
C LYS A 253 -33.60 46.20 26.44
N SER A 254 -32.46 45.90 25.82
CA SER A 254 -31.47 46.92 25.36
C SER A 254 -30.06 46.34 25.07
N GLY A 255 -29.21 47.07 24.33
CA GLY A 255 -27.81 47.20 24.75
C GLY A 255 -26.72 46.27 24.17
N ASN A 256 -26.58 46.18 22.85
CA ASN A 256 -25.29 46.11 22.11
C ASN A 256 -24.00 45.66 22.86
N LYS A 257 -23.50 44.45 22.56
CA LYS A 257 -22.10 44.24 22.08
C LYS A 257 -21.83 42.79 21.62
N SER A 258 -20.94 42.64 20.65
CA SER A 258 -20.37 41.36 20.23
C SER A 258 -19.10 41.06 21.03
N THR A 259 -19.01 39.90 21.66
CA THR A 259 -17.79 39.39 22.29
C THR A 259 -17.43 38.01 21.76
N ARG A 260 -16.24 37.94 21.16
CA ARG A 260 -15.59 36.73 20.67
C ARG A 260 -15.10 35.90 21.86
N LEU A 261 -15.55 34.65 21.97
CA LEU A 261 -15.06 33.71 22.97
C LEU A 261 -13.64 33.24 22.60
N GLU A 262 -12.68 33.48 23.49
CA GLU A 262 -11.34 32.88 23.43
C GLU A 262 -11.19 31.71 24.40
N ASN A 263 -10.21 30.84 24.12
CA ASN A 263 -10.08 29.53 24.75
C ASN A 263 -9.53 29.62 26.17
N LYS A 264 -10.16 28.88 27.11
CA LYS A 264 -9.71 28.77 28.51
C LYS A 264 -9.21 27.36 28.82
N ARG A 265 -8.17 26.88 28.10
CA ARG A 265 -7.57 25.54 28.25
C ARG A 265 -6.08 25.45 27.88
N ASP A 266 -5.19 26.02 28.69
CA ASP A 266 -3.74 25.73 28.61
C ASP A 266 -3.06 25.52 29.99
N ASN A 267 -3.54 26.17 31.06
CA ASN A 267 -2.94 26.13 32.41
C ASN A 267 -2.94 24.76 33.14
N GLN A 268 -3.34 23.66 32.50
CA GLN A 268 -3.24 22.31 33.08
C GLN A 268 -2.02 21.50 32.59
N THR A 269 -1.32 21.96 31.54
CA THR A 269 -0.17 21.24 30.98
C THR A 269 1.15 21.60 31.69
N ILE A 270 1.27 22.86 32.15
CA ILE A 270 2.51 23.39 32.75
C ILE A 270 2.73 22.86 34.18
N ALA A 271 1.68 22.88 35.02
CA ALA A 271 1.73 22.46 36.42
C ALA A 271 2.02 20.95 36.65
N LEU A 272 2.12 20.15 35.58
CA LEU A 272 2.54 18.75 35.65
C LEU A 272 4.06 18.58 35.44
N ALA A 273 4.72 19.50 34.76
CA ALA A 273 6.16 19.43 34.47
C ALA A 273 7.00 19.76 35.72
N GLU A 274 6.66 20.84 36.43
CA GLU A 274 7.35 21.26 37.68
C GLU A 274 7.27 20.18 38.78
N LYS A 275 6.26 19.31 38.73
CA LYS A 275 6.04 18.23 39.71
C LYS A 275 6.82 16.95 39.41
N LEU A 276 7.63 16.92 38.35
CA LEU A 276 8.36 15.74 37.86
C LEU A 276 9.90 15.93 37.82
N GLY A 277 10.43 17.05 38.32
CA GLY A 277 11.87 17.20 38.60
C GLY A 277 12.79 17.20 37.37
N LEU A 278 12.30 17.61 36.20
CA LEU A 278 13.12 17.77 34.99
C LEU A 278 13.58 19.22 34.84
N GLU A 279 14.88 19.46 35.02
CA GLU A 279 15.47 20.77 34.74
C GLU A 279 15.53 21.05 33.24
N SER A 280 15.16 22.28 32.86
CA SER A 280 15.33 22.82 31.51
C SER A 280 15.72 24.29 31.61
N GLY A 281 17.00 24.55 31.89
CA GLY A 281 17.51 25.90 32.01
C GLY A 281 17.61 26.63 30.66
N SER A 282 16.84 27.70 30.47
CA SER A 282 17.43 29.03 30.20
C SER A 282 16.42 30.18 30.31
N ASN A 283 16.84 31.22 31.05
CA ASN A 283 16.38 32.61 30.92
C ASN A 283 16.91 33.21 29.57
N LYS A 284 16.47 34.35 29.02
CA LYS A 284 15.48 35.36 29.44
C LYS A 284 15.03 36.26 28.27
N ASP A 285 14.05 37.12 28.57
CA ASP A 285 13.82 38.47 28.06
C ASP A 285 13.67 38.72 26.54
N SER A 286 12.44 39.06 26.14
CA SER A 286 12.19 40.26 25.32
C SER A 286 10.79 40.83 25.55
N LYS A 287 10.70 42.15 25.72
CA LYS A 287 9.44 42.93 25.71
C LYS A 287 9.25 43.55 24.32
N GLY A 288 7.99 43.80 23.94
CA GLY A 288 7.68 45.09 23.29
C GLY A 288 7.14 45.08 21.85
N LEU A 289 5.83 44.87 21.72
CA LEU A 289 4.90 45.63 20.87
C LEU A 289 5.16 45.80 19.34
N ARG A 290 4.22 45.17 18.59
CA ARG A 290 3.27 45.81 17.63
C ARG A 290 3.60 46.01 16.13
N ARG A 291 2.53 45.72 15.37
CA ARG A 291 1.97 46.37 14.15
C ARG A 291 2.36 45.85 12.76
N ASP A 292 1.34 45.26 12.13
CA ASP A 292 0.72 45.67 10.86
C ASP A 292 1.64 45.93 9.65
N VAL A 293 1.56 45.02 8.68
CA VAL A 293 2.09 45.22 7.33
C VAL A 293 0.99 45.76 6.41
N SER A 294 1.23 46.94 5.82
CA SER A 294 0.59 47.36 4.57
C SER A 294 1.66 47.55 3.50
N SER A 295 1.37 47.15 2.26
CA SER A 295 2.23 47.32 1.08
C SER A 295 1.91 48.65 0.37
N PRO A 296 2.63 49.07 -0.70
CA PRO A 296 3.90 48.58 -1.26
C PRO A 296 4.89 49.75 -1.57
N THR A 297 5.86 49.51 -2.47
CA THR A 297 6.43 50.41 -3.54
C THR A 297 7.98 50.40 -3.57
N ALA A 298 8.57 50.68 -4.75
CA ALA A 298 10.02 50.73 -5.03
C ALA A 298 10.66 52.04 -4.50
N ASP A 299 11.99 52.24 -4.45
CA ASP A 299 12.90 52.38 -5.62
C ASP A 299 14.40 52.09 -5.33
N VAL A 300 15.26 52.27 -6.33
CA VAL A 300 16.71 51.92 -6.36
C VAL A 300 17.59 53.17 -6.58
N PRO A 301 18.64 53.38 -5.75
CA PRO A 301 20.06 53.35 -6.21
C PRO A 301 20.94 52.44 -5.30
N GLN A 302 22.05 51.81 -5.73
CA GLN A 302 23.38 52.37 -6.08
C GLN A 302 24.00 53.24 -4.94
N ILE A 303 25.30 53.18 -4.58
CA ILE A 303 26.50 52.77 -5.33
C ILE A 303 27.74 52.47 -4.43
N LEU A 304 28.81 51.86 -5.00
CA LEU A 304 30.24 51.81 -4.55
C LEU A 304 30.76 50.95 -3.35
N LYS A 305 32.06 50.63 -3.47
CA LYS A 305 33.08 50.09 -2.51
C LYS A 305 34.30 51.06 -2.53
N PRO A 306 35.50 50.84 -1.90
CA PRO A 306 35.99 49.87 -0.90
C PRO A 306 36.59 50.59 0.36
N THR A 307 37.46 50.02 1.23
CA THR A 307 38.95 49.94 1.10
C THR A 307 39.58 49.18 2.31
N LYS A 308 40.90 48.90 2.33
CA LYS A 308 41.65 48.07 3.30
C LYS A 308 42.45 48.88 4.37
N GLY A 309 42.77 48.26 5.53
CA GLY A 309 44.19 47.97 5.87
C GLY A 309 44.78 48.33 7.26
N GLN A 310 45.40 47.31 7.91
CA GLN A 310 46.62 47.36 8.78
C GLN A 310 46.54 48.11 10.15
N ASN A 311 47.40 47.87 11.17
CA ASN A 311 48.50 46.90 11.41
C ASN A 311 48.79 46.64 12.92
N LYS A 312 49.50 45.53 13.21
CA LYS A 312 50.59 45.20 14.21
C LYS A 312 50.90 46.12 15.44
N ASN A 313 51.53 45.64 16.54
CA ASN A 313 52.63 44.64 16.61
C ASN A 313 52.69 43.66 17.83
N ALA A 314 53.72 43.72 18.70
CA ALA A 314 54.23 42.67 19.62
C ALA A 314 55.08 43.29 20.78
N ASP A 315 55.89 42.66 21.65
CA ASP A 315 56.59 41.34 21.65
C ASP A 315 57.30 41.01 23.03
N LYS A 316 57.44 39.72 23.43
CA LYS A 316 58.59 39.08 24.21
C LYS A 316 59.01 39.58 25.64
N SER A 317 59.85 38.90 26.48
CA SER A 317 60.41 37.51 26.60
C SER A 317 61.24 37.29 27.92
N VAL A 318 61.99 36.15 28.02
CA VAL A 318 63.16 35.81 28.92
C VAL A 318 62.83 35.06 30.25
N SER A 319 63.66 34.12 30.76
CA SER A 319 64.01 32.74 30.29
C SER A 319 65.06 32.03 31.20
N VAL A 320 65.37 30.73 30.97
CA VAL A 320 66.59 29.96 31.40
C VAL A 320 66.65 29.51 32.88
N LEU A 321 67.07 28.28 33.28
CA LEU A 321 67.28 26.97 32.61
C LEU A 321 67.35 25.83 33.68
N GLU A 322 66.97 24.59 33.33
CA GLU A 322 67.75 23.37 33.64
C GLU A 322 67.38 22.22 32.66
N ARG A 323 68.00 21.03 32.76
CA ARG A 323 68.04 19.93 31.77
C ARG A 323 68.27 18.58 32.50
N GLU A 324 68.02 17.38 31.96
CA GLU A 324 67.77 16.86 30.61
C GLU A 324 66.69 15.75 30.59
N GLU A 325 65.97 15.57 29.47
CA GLU A 325 65.88 14.27 28.74
C GLU A 325 65.16 14.46 27.38
N LYS A 326 65.21 13.46 26.48
CA LYS A 326 64.77 13.56 25.07
C LYS A 326 63.34 13.05 24.82
N PRO A 327 62.56 13.80 24.04
CA PRO A 327 61.64 13.24 23.04
C PRO A 327 62.06 13.61 21.61
N ALA A 328 61.89 12.68 20.67
CA ALA A 328 62.01 12.94 19.22
C ALA A 328 60.62 13.18 18.60
N THR A 329 60.53 14.13 17.67
CA THR A 329 59.25 14.70 17.22
C THR A 329 58.53 13.86 16.16
N LEU A 330 57.21 13.70 16.31
CA LEU A 330 56.28 13.42 15.21
C LEU A 330 55.48 14.69 14.88
N SER A 331 56.08 15.57 14.09
CA SER A 331 55.43 16.79 13.61
C SER A 331 54.49 16.49 12.44
N ALA A 332 53.20 16.81 12.59
CA ALA A 332 52.25 16.79 11.48
C ALA A 332 52.27 18.15 10.75
N GLU A 333 53.10 18.25 9.70
CA GLU A 333 53.14 19.41 8.79
C GLU A 333 52.89 18.99 7.32
N PRO A 334 52.52 19.93 6.42
CA PRO A 334 51.65 19.60 5.30
C PRO A 334 52.36 19.05 4.06
N SER A 335 51.83 17.95 3.51
CA SER A 335 52.23 17.42 2.21
C SER A 335 51.69 18.29 1.06
N LYS A 336 52.61 18.64 0.15
CA LYS A 336 52.39 19.55 -0.99
C LYS A 336 51.41 18.96 -2.03
N PRO A 337 50.74 19.79 -2.85
CA PRO A 337 49.78 19.31 -3.85
C PRO A 337 50.43 18.39 -4.89
N VAL A 338 49.85 17.20 -5.07
CA VAL A 338 50.26 16.25 -6.10
C VAL A 338 49.83 16.76 -7.49
N LYS A 339 50.74 17.48 -8.17
CA LYS A 339 50.73 17.53 -9.64
C LYS A 339 50.93 16.11 -10.15
N GLY A 340 49.89 15.50 -10.74
CA GLY A 340 49.99 14.10 -11.19
C GLY A 340 48.78 13.51 -11.91
N LEU A 341 47.61 14.17 -11.90
CA LEU A 341 46.44 13.75 -12.68
C LEU A 341 46.03 14.83 -13.67
N SER A 342 46.54 14.71 -14.90
CA SER A 342 46.06 15.49 -16.04
C SER A 342 44.64 15.05 -16.40
N ILE A 343 43.65 15.68 -15.74
CA ILE A 343 42.22 15.44 -15.97
C ILE A 343 41.92 15.63 -17.45
N ASN A 344 41.64 14.52 -18.14
CA ASN A 344 41.45 14.53 -19.58
C ASN A 344 40.12 15.20 -19.95
N GLN A 345 40.16 16.52 -20.19
CA GLN A 345 38.98 17.34 -20.50
C GLN A 345 38.20 16.81 -21.72
N LYS A 346 38.85 16.07 -22.62
CA LYS A 346 38.19 15.37 -23.73
C LYS A 346 37.05 14.46 -23.25
N LEU A 347 37.19 13.76 -22.11
CA LEU A 347 36.17 12.82 -21.63
C LEU A 347 34.84 13.49 -21.23
N LEU A 348 34.81 14.82 -21.05
CA LEU A 348 33.59 15.58 -20.76
C LEU A 348 32.98 16.24 -22.00
N ASN A 349 33.78 16.37 -23.07
CA ASN A 349 33.41 17.01 -24.33
C ASN A 349 33.33 16.00 -25.49
N ASP A 350 33.51 14.70 -25.24
CA ASP A 350 33.30 13.66 -26.24
C ASP A 350 31.80 13.54 -26.53
N PRO A 351 31.34 13.84 -27.76
CA PRO A 351 29.94 13.81 -28.08
C PRO A 351 29.36 12.40 -27.99
N LYS A 352 30.14 11.34 -28.27
CA LYS A 352 29.58 10.00 -28.53
C LYS A 352 29.60 9.07 -27.32
N TRP A 353 28.46 8.42 -27.06
CA TRP A 353 28.35 7.33 -26.10
C TRP A 353 29.27 6.16 -26.48
N ARG A 354 30.16 5.78 -25.56
CA ARG A 354 30.94 4.54 -25.61
C ARG A 354 30.90 3.87 -24.25
N ILE A 355 30.25 2.72 -24.16
CA ILE A 355 30.40 1.83 -23.00
C ILE A 355 31.78 1.20 -23.13
N ASN A 356 32.71 1.58 -22.26
CA ASN A 356 33.99 0.89 -22.16
C ASN A 356 33.74 -0.50 -21.57
N SER A 357 33.95 -1.55 -22.38
CA SER A 357 34.15 -2.90 -21.86
C SER A 357 35.30 -2.90 -20.85
N SER A 358 35.14 -3.63 -19.74
CA SER A 358 36.06 -3.61 -18.60
C SER A 358 37.53 -3.75 -18.98
N THR A 359 38.37 -2.85 -18.47
CA THR A 359 39.82 -2.85 -18.71
C THR A 359 40.50 -4.06 -18.09
N ASN A 360 40.97 -4.99 -18.92
CA ASN A 360 42.09 -5.87 -18.57
C ASN A 360 43.38 -5.26 -19.16
N THR A 361 44.34 -4.95 -18.30
CA THR A 361 45.63 -4.36 -18.69
C THR A 361 46.55 -5.44 -19.25
N ALA A 362 46.41 -5.74 -20.54
CA ALA A 362 47.35 -6.60 -21.24
C ALA A 362 48.69 -5.86 -21.45
N SER A 363 49.74 -6.30 -20.76
CA SER A 363 51.12 -5.93 -21.13
C SER A 363 51.49 -6.60 -22.44
N SER A 364 52.30 -5.92 -23.27
CA SER A 364 52.56 -6.35 -24.65
C SER A 364 53.51 -7.55 -24.73
N LEU A 365 52.98 -8.69 -25.17
CA LEU A 365 53.70 -9.78 -25.84
C LEU A 365 52.93 -10.17 -27.12
N PRO A 366 53.60 -10.75 -28.14
CA PRO A 366 53.05 -10.80 -29.50
C PRO A 366 51.85 -11.72 -29.62
N THR A 367 50.83 -11.26 -30.35
CA THR A 367 49.62 -12.01 -30.68
C THR A 367 49.93 -13.18 -31.61
N SER A 368 50.02 -14.40 -31.07
CA SER A 368 49.52 -15.57 -31.78
C SER A 368 47.99 -15.48 -31.87
N ALA A 369 47.42 -15.94 -32.98
CA ALA A 369 45.96 -16.04 -33.10
C ALA A 369 45.42 -17.06 -32.08
N PRO A 370 44.21 -16.86 -31.52
CA PRO A 370 43.62 -17.83 -30.61
C PRO A 370 43.36 -19.16 -31.33
N GLU A 371 43.79 -20.27 -30.72
CA GLU A 371 43.45 -21.61 -31.20
C GLU A 371 41.93 -21.80 -31.10
N LYS A 372 41.27 -22.11 -32.22
CA LYS A 372 39.84 -22.45 -32.19
C LYS A 372 39.68 -23.76 -31.42
N GLY A 373 38.79 -23.79 -30.43
CA GLY A 373 38.47 -25.00 -29.70
C GLY A 373 37.90 -26.09 -30.61
N GLN A 374 37.89 -27.34 -30.14
CA GLN A 374 37.32 -28.48 -30.86
C GLN A 374 36.22 -29.15 -30.03
N ILE A 375 35.05 -29.40 -30.62
CA ILE A 375 33.95 -30.16 -30.02
C ILE A 375 33.72 -31.43 -30.83
N SER A 376 33.75 -32.60 -30.17
CA SER A 376 33.32 -33.86 -30.78
C SER A 376 31.83 -34.07 -30.61
N ILE A 377 31.09 -34.27 -31.71
CA ILE A 377 29.66 -34.56 -31.67
C ILE A 377 29.47 -35.99 -31.17
N GLN A 378 28.63 -36.18 -30.15
CA GLN A 378 28.24 -37.51 -29.69
C GLN A 378 26.92 -37.91 -30.36
N PHE A 379 26.90 -39.06 -31.03
CA PHE A 379 25.68 -39.69 -31.55
C PHE A 379 25.29 -40.85 -30.65
N SER A 380 23.99 -41.04 -30.42
CA SER A 380 23.47 -42.22 -29.72
C SER A 380 22.10 -42.64 -30.27
N LYS A 381 21.72 -43.90 -30.04
CA LYS A 381 20.39 -44.43 -30.41
C LYS A 381 19.78 -45.14 -29.20
N THR A 382 18.74 -44.54 -28.63
CA THR A 382 18.12 -44.98 -27.37
C THR A 382 16.61 -45.01 -27.54
N ASN A 383 15.95 -46.10 -27.14
CA ASN A 383 14.49 -46.26 -27.25
C ASN A 383 13.90 -45.89 -28.63
N ASN A 384 14.63 -46.25 -29.69
CA ASN A 384 14.31 -45.97 -31.10
C ASN A 384 14.33 -44.48 -31.52
N VAL A 385 14.84 -43.58 -30.67
CA VAL A 385 15.22 -42.20 -31.01
C VAL A 385 16.72 -42.15 -31.29
N SER A 386 17.16 -41.37 -32.28
CA SER A 386 18.58 -41.11 -32.54
C SER A 386 18.94 -39.66 -32.20
N SER A 387 19.91 -39.46 -31.31
CA SER A 387 20.23 -38.16 -30.72
C SER A 387 21.65 -37.72 -31.10
N MET A 388 21.79 -36.48 -31.58
CA MET A 388 23.08 -35.79 -31.68
C MET A 388 23.25 -34.81 -30.52
N ARG A 389 24.41 -34.84 -29.86
CA ARG A 389 24.70 -34.03 -28.67
C ARG A 389 25.92 -33.14 -28.93
N PHE A 390 25.71 -31.84 -28.79
CA PHE A 390 26.70 -30.77 -28.96
C PHE A 390 26.98 -30.15 -27.59
N GLY A 391 28.07 -30.59 -26.94
CA GLY A 391 28.41 -30.18 -25.57
C GLY A 391 29.29 -28.93 -25.55
N TRP A 392 28.80 -27.84 -24.95
CA TRP A 392 29.51 -26.57 -24.87
C TRP A 392 30.01 -26.30 -23.44
N SER A 393 31.08 -25.52 -23.32
CA SER A 393 31.59 -25.02 -22.03
C SER A 393 30.60 -24.08 -21.34
N GLU A 394 29.85 -23.30 -22.12
CA GLU A 394 28.89 -22.30 -21.62
C GLU A 394 27.53 -22.32 -22.36
N ASN A 395 26.67 -21.35 -22.08
CA ASN A 395 25.30 -21.28 -22.60
C ASN A 395 25.25 -20.63 -24.00
N VAL A 396 25.60 -21.39 -25.04
CA VAL A 396 25.65 -20.90 -26.43
C VAL A 396 24.25 -20.87 -27.07
N PRO A 397 23.80 -19.75 -27.69
CA PRO A 397 22.61 -19.69 -28.53
C PRO A 397 22.67 -20.64 -29.74
N ALA A 398 21.54 -21.24 -30.14
CA ALA A 398 21.46 -22.17 -31.28
C ALA A 398 20.32 -21.84 -32.27
N ALA A 399 20.45 -22.29 -33.51
CA ALA A 399 19.38 -22.39 -34.51
C ALA A 399 19.40 -23.79 -35.15
N VAL A 400 18.23 -24.40 -35.37
CA VAL A 400 18.10 -25.75 -35.94
C VAL A 400 16.90 -25.80 -36.89
N PHE A 401 17.15 -26.25 -38.12
CA PHE A 401 16.15 -26.30 -39.20
C PHE A 401 16.49 -27.38 -40.23
N THR A 402 15.53 -27.69 -41.10
CA THR A 402 15.69 -28.69 -42.18
C THR A 402 15.38 -28.05 -43.53
N ARG A 403 16.30 -28.15 -44.50
CA ARG A 403 16.21 -27.51 -45.82
C ARG A 403 16.86 -28.39 -46.88
N ALA A 404 16.20 -28.55 -48.04
CA ALA A 404 16.68 -29.35 -49.18
C ALA A 404 17.08 -30.82 -48.84
N GLY A 405 16.44 -31.44 -47.83
CA GLY A 405 16.81 -32.78 -47.35
C GLY A 405 18.03 -32.81 -46.40
N TYR A 406 18.57 -31.65 -46.01
CA TYR A 406 19.63 -31.54 -45.02
C TYR A 406 19.10 -30.97 -43.70
N LEU A 407 19.59 -31.52 -42.60
CA LEU A 407 19.52 -30.93 -41.28
C LEU A 407 20.66 -29.91 -41.13
N TRP A 408 20.32 -28.77 -40.55
CA TRP A 408 21.25 -27.69 -40.19
C TRP A 408 21.18 -27.44 -38.69
N ALA A 409 22.34 -27.33 -38.02
CA ALA A 409 22.44 -26.90 -36.63
C ALA A 409 23.56 -25.85 -36.52
N VAL A 410 23.21 -24.65 -36.06
CA VAL A 410 24.08 -23.46 -36.09
C VAL A 410 24.19 -22.84 -34.70
N PHE A 411 25.40 -22.46 -34.31
CA PHE A 411 25.72 -22.03 -32.95
C PHE A 411 26.54 -20.72 -32.96
N ASP A 412 26.29 -19.86 -31.97
CA ASP A 412 26.90 -18.51 -31.87
C ASP A 412 28.32 -18.48 -31.27
N GLN A 413 29.09 -19.56 -31.44
CA GLN A 413 30.52 -19.64 -31.08
C GLN A 413 31.30 -20.38 -32.18
N GLU A 414 32.53 -19.95 -32.43
CA GLU A 414 33.38 -20.43 -33.53
C GLU A 414 34.33 -21.54 -33.04
N VAL A 415 34.07 -22.77 -33.49
CA VAL A 415 34.67 -24.01 -32.99
C VAL A 415 34.81 -25.00 -34.15
N PHE A 416 35.84 -25.87 -34.13
CA PHE A 416 35.94 -26.98 -35.07
C PHE A 416 35.16 -28.21 -34.57
N LEU A 417 34.33 -28.80 -35.44
CA LEU A 417 33.55 -29.99 -35.16
C LEU A 417 34.29 -31.26 -35.60
N ASP A 418 34.58 -32.17 -34.65
CA ASP A 418 35.00 -33.53 -35.01
C ASP A 418 33.77 -34.34 -35.47
N VAL A 419 33.54 -34.31 -36.79
CA VAL A 419 32.54 -35.15 -37.48
C VAL A 419 33.04 -36.56 -37.81
N SER A 420 34.29 -36.90 -37.49
CA SER A 420 34.93 -38.16 -37.94
C SER A 420 34.19 -39.39 -37.41
N LYS A 421 33.75 -39.34 -36.15
CA LYS A 421 33.00 -40.41 -35.47
C LYS A 421 31.60 -40.63 -36.06
N LEU A 422 31.00 -39.59 -36.65
CA LEU A 422 29.70 -39.72 -37.32
C LEU A 422 29.82 -40.52 -38.63
N LYS A 423 30.96 -40.42 -39.32
CA LYS A 423 31.20 -41.07 -40.63
C LYS A 423 31.30 -42.60 -40.54
N SER A 424 31.55 -43.16 -39.36
CA SER A 424 31.68 -44.61 -39.13
C SER A 424 30.41 -45.32 -38.63
N GLU A 425 29.48 -44.62 -37.98
CA GLU A 425 28.39 -45.28 -37.20
C GLU A 425 26.95 -44.92 -37.62
N SER A 426 26.71 -43.85 -38.38
CA SER A 426 25.37 -43.20 -38.43
C SER A 426 24.48 -43.49 -39.65
N LEU A 427 24.89 -44.40 -40.55
CA LEU A 427 24.35 -44.63 -41.92
C LEU A 427 22.84 -44.91 -42.09
N GLN A 428 22.05 -45.03 -41.02
CA GLN A 428 20.61 -45.36 -41.11
C GLN A 428 19.66 -44.15 -41.15
N ILE A 429 20.09 -42.96 -40.70
CA ILE A 429 19.21 -41.79 -40.54
C ILE A 429 19.86 -40.48 -41.03
N ILE A 430 21.18 -40.35 -40.88
CA ILE A 430 21.94 -39.22 -41.41
C ILE A 430 23.13 -39.72 -42.25
N SER A 431 23.52 -38.91 -43.22
CA SER A 431 24.69 -39.13 -44.08
C SER A 431 25.36 -37.80 -44.40
N LEU A 432 26.59 -37.84 -44.93
CA LEU A 432 27.38 -36.64 -45.27
C LEU A 432 27.46 -35.58 -44.14
N PRO A 433 27.89 -35.94 -42.91
CA PRO A 433 28.08 -34.96 -41.84
C PRO A 433 29.31 -34.08 -42.11
N GLU A 434 29.10 -32.78 -42.14
CA GLU A 434 30.11 -31.76 -42.46
C GLU A 434 29.95 -30.50 -41.60
N GLN A 435 31.03 -29.72 -41.51
CA GLN A 435 30.99 -28.34 -41.04
C GLN A 435 31.09 -27.42 -42.25
N ILE A 436 30.24 -26.39 -42.30
CA ILE A 436 30.30 -25.34 -43.32
C ILE A 436 31.07 -24.15 -42.76
N ASP A 437 31.94 -23.55 -43.56
CA ASP A 437 32.63 -22.31 -43.21
C ASP A 437 31.63 -21.14 -43.14
N SER A 438 31.74 -20.33 -42.09
CA SER A 438 30.89 -19.14 -41.87
C SER A 438 31.72 -17.96 -41.38
N ASP A 439 31.19 -16.74 -41.53
CA ASP A 439 31.88 -15.51 -41.11
C ASP A 439 32.01 -15.37 -39.58
N LYS A 440 31.12 -16.07 -38.85
CA LYS A 440 31.04 -16.16 -37.39
C LYS A 440 30.40 -17.50 -37.00
N GLY A 441 30.59 -17.93 -35.76
CA GLY A 441 29.88 -19.09 -35.20
C GLY A 441 30.32 -20.44 -35.78
N THR A 442 29.49 -21.46 -35.60
CA THR A 442 29.73 -22.84 -36.06
C THR A 442 28.50 -23.38 -36.77
N VAL A 443 28.66 -23.93 -37.97
CA VAL A 443 27.56 -24.45 -38.81
C VAL A 443 27.77 -25.95 -39.08
N PHE A 444 26.92 -26.80 -38.49
CA PHE A 444 26.84 -28.23 -38.81
C PHE A 444 25.76 -28.48 -39.86
N ARG A 445 26.08 -29.34 -40.85
CA ARG A 445 25.16 -29.79 -41.91
C ARG A 445 25.27 -31.31 -42.05
N ALA A 446 24.13 -31.99 -42.23
CA ALA A 446 24.09 -33.42 -42.58
C ALA A 446 22.83 -33.75 -43.38
N LYS A 447 22.93 -34.66 -44.35
CA LYS A 447 21.79 -35.13 -45.15
C LYS A 447 20.93 -36.07 -44.32
N LEU A 448 19.62 -35.82 -44.28
CA LEU A 448 18.63 -36.53 -43.46
C LEU A 448 17.81 -37.48 -44.35
N VAL A 449 17.42 -38.64 -43.82
CA VAL A 449 16.55 -39.60 -44.52
C VAL A 449 15.09 -39.10 -44.53
N ASP A 450 14.40 -39.28 -45.65
CA ASP A 450 13.01 -38.85 -45.84
C ASP A 450 12.06 -39.39 -44.75
N GLY A 451 11.12 -38.55 -44.31
CA GLY A 451 10.15 -38.87 -43.27
C GLY A 451 10.66 -38.71 -41.83
N VAL A 452 11.96 -38.46 -41.62
CA VAL A 452 12.53 -38.09 -40.32
C VAL A 452 12.60 -36.56 -40.19
N SER A 453 12.30 -36.03 -39.02
CA SER A 453 12.55 -34.63 -38.66
C SER A 453 13.34 -34.52 -37.36
N ALA A 454 13.93 -33.36 -37.13
CA ALA A 454 14.56 -33.03 -35.85
C ALA A 454 13.57 -32.41 -34.83
N SER A 455 13.76 -32.74 -33.56
CA SER A 455 13.30 -32.00 -32.39
C SER A 455 14.50 -31.60 -31.54
N VAL A 456 14.38 -30.54 -30.72
CA VAL A 456 15.53 -29.94 -30.01
C VAL A 456 15.22 -29.74 -28.55
N TRP A 457 16.14 -30.18 -27.69
CA TRP A 457 16.13 -29.90 -26.25
C TRP A 457 17.57 -29.67 -25.75
N ARG A 458 17.74 -29.52 -24.44
CA ARG A 458 19.05 -29.16 -23.86
C ARG A 458 19.25 -29.78 -22.49
N ASP A 459 20.48 -30.25 -22.27
CA ASP A 459 20.93 -30.94 -21.06
C ASP A 459 22.13 -30.19 -20.47
N GLY A 460 21.88 -29.34 -19.48
CA GLY A 460 22.85 -28.35 -19.01
C GLY A 460 23.26 -27.38 -20.13
N ASN A 461 24.54 -27.42 -20.52
CA ASN A 461 25.11 -26.67 -21.66
C ASN A 461 25.18 -27.52 -22.95
N THR A 462 24.63 -28.74 -22.95
CA THR A 462 24.61 -29.63 -24.13
C THR A 462 23.33 -29.42 -24.93
N TRP A 463 23.43 -28.97 -26.17
CA TRP A 463 22.29 -29.00 -27.10
C TRP A 463 22.08 -30.43 -27.60
N VAL A 464 20.84 -30.89 -27.60
CA VAL A 464 20.45 -32.23 -28.05
C VAL A 464 19.48 -32.09 -29.21
N VAL A 465 19.81 -32.70 -30.33
CA VAL A 465 18.99 -32.75 -31.54
C VAL A 465 18.56 -34.21 -31.75
N ASP A 466 17.31 -34.50 -31.40
CA ASP A 466 16.70 -35.81 -31.54
C ASP A 466 16.07 -35.95 -32.92
N LEU A 467 16.28 -37.10 -33.56
CA LEU A 467 15.78 -37.43 -34.90
C LEU A 467 14.66 -38.45 -34.77
N VAL A 468 13.45 -38.06 -35.18
CA VAL A 468 12.21 -38.81 -34.97
C VAL A 468 11.32 -38.82 -36.23
N PRO A 469 10.57 -39.90 -36.49
CA PRO A 469 9.63 -39.99 -37.62
C PRO A 469 8.32 -39.24 -37.32
N GLN A 470 8.42 -37.93 -37.14
CA GLN A 470 7.31 -37.01 -36.85
C GLN A 470 7.55 -35.68 -37.59
N GLN A 471 6.51 -34.89 -37.85
CA GLN A 471 6.66 -33.54 -38.40
C GLN A 471 7.31 -32.60 -37.38
N SER A 472 8.37 -31.89 -37.78
CA SER A 472 8.99 -30.84 -36.98
C SER A 472 8.08 -29.62 -36.81
N ARG A 473 8.09 -29.06 -35.60
CA ARG A 473 7.58 -27.71 -35.26
C ARG A 473 8.21 -27.25 -33.95
N PRO A 474 8.33 -25.93 -33.70
CA PRO A 474 8.71 -25.40 -32.40
C PRO A 474 7.57 -25.60 -31.39
N ASP A 475 7.88 -25.74 -30.09
CA ASP A 475 6.87 -25.73 -29.02
C ASP A 475 6.28 -24.33 -28.83
N VAL A 476 7.07 -23.28 -29.14
CA VAL A 476 6.64 -21.88 -29.08
C VAL A 476 7.04 -21.17 -30.37
N ALA A 477 6.05 -20.94 -31.24
CA ALA A 477 6.23 -20.16 -32.46
C ALA A 477 6.64 -18.71 -32.16
N LEU A 478 7.72 -18.26 -32.79
CA LEU A 478 8.18 -16.87 -32.77
C LEU A 478 7.19 -15.97 -33.50
N LYS A 479 6.96 -14.77 -32.95
CA LYS A 479 6.02 -13.79 -33.51
C LYS A 479 6.78 -12.72 -34.27
N PHE A 480 6.33 -12.41 -35.48
CA PHE A 480 6.83 -11.29 -36.26
C PHE A 480 5.79 -10.19 -36.38
N VAL A 481 6.24 -8.94 -36.55
CA VAL A 481 5.41 -7.77 -36.81
C VAL A 481 5.99 -6.95 -37.95
N THR A 482 5.16 -6.52 -38.88
CA THR A 482 5.54 -5.60 -39.96
C THR A 482 5.49 -4.16 -39.45
N GLN A 483 6.64 -3.52 -39.30
CA GLN A 483 6.75 -2.12 -38.91
C GLN A 483 6.85 -1.27 -40.18
N GLN A 484 5.71 -0.75 -40.67
CA GLN A 484 5.67 0.10 -41.87
C GLN A 484 6.35 1.47 -41.67
N THR A 485 6.77 1.80 -40.45
CA THR A 485 7.22 3.14 -40.06
C THR A 485 8.45 3.02 -39.16
N SER A 486 9.65 3.18 -39.72
CA SER A 486 10.91 3.23 -38.98
C SER A 486 11.89 4.15 -39.72
N PRO A 487 12.84 4.83 -39.04
CA PRO A 487 13.78 5.76 -39.68
C PRO A 487 14.69 5.14 -40.75
N GLN A 488 14.85 3.81 -40.73
CA GLN A 488 15.61 3.03 -41.72
C GLN A 488 14.71 2.49 -42.85
N GLY A 489 13.48 3.01 -42.97
CA GLY A 489 12.43 2.47 -43.84
C GLY A 489 11.59 1.38 -43.17
N PRO A 490 10.53 0.87 -43.84
CA PRO A 490 9.75 -0.25 -43.33
C PRO A 490 10.60 -1.49 -43.07
N ARG A 491 10.22 -2.30 -42.08
CA ARG A 491 10.98 -3.51 -41.68
C ARG A 491 10.07 -4.60 -41.13
N VAL A 492 10.52 -5.85 -41.16
CA VAL A 492 9.91 -6.94 -40.38
C VAL A 492 10.70 -7.11 -39.10
N PHE A 493 10.02 -7.22 -37.97
CA PHE A 493 10.64 -7.42 -36.67
C PHE A 493 10.18 -8.73 -36.04
N VAL A 494 11.10 -9.67 -35.85
CA VAL A 494 10.83 -10.98 -35.23
C VAL A 494 11.14 -10.90 -33.74
N LEU A 495 10.11 -10.96 -32.90
CA LEU A 495 10.20 -10.82 -31.45
C LEU A 495 10.87 -12.06 -30.83
N ALA A 496 12.01 -11.86 -30.19
CA ALA A 496 12.82 -12.92 -29.58
C ALA A 496 13.63 -12.38 -28.40
N GLU A 497 14.14 -13.28 -27.56
CA GLU A 497 14.95 -12.98 -26.37
C GLU A 497 16.18 -13.89 -26.37
N GLY A 498 17.29 -13.46 -25.77
CA GLY A 498 18.53 -14.26 -25.72
C GLY A 498 19.11 -14.56 -27.10
N ILE A 499 19.13 -13.55 -27.97
CA ILE A 499 19.50 -13.65 -29.38
C ILE A 499 21.03 -13.57 -29.54
N GLY A 500 21.62 -14.46 -30.33
CA GLY A 500 23.03 -14.46 -30.71
C GLY A 500 23.34 -13.55 -31.91
N ASN A 501 24.54 -13.64 -32.46
CA ASN A 501 24.89 -12.90 -33.67
C ASN A 501 24.15 -13.45 -34.90
N ALA A 502 23.90 -12.59 -35.89
CA ALA A 502 23.50 -13.04 -37.21
C ALA A 502 24.72 -13.61 -37.95
N ILE A 503 24.61 -14.88 -38.35
CA ILE A 503 25.63 -15.65 -39.09
C ILE A 503 25.20 -15.73 -40.55
N THR A 504 26.12 -15.50 -41.48
CA THR A 504 25.84 -15.55 -42.93
C THR A 504 26.48 -16.79 -43.54
N VAL A 505 25.68 -17.59 -44.24
CA VAL A 505 26.10 -18.87 -44.84
C VAL A 505 25.61 -18.94 -46.28
N ARG A 506 26.26 -19.75 -47.12
CA ARG A 506 25.75 -20.13 -48.44
C ARG A 506 25.33 -21.60 -48.42
N ASP A 507 24.13 -21.91 -48.92
CA ASP A 507 23.63 -23.29 -49.03
C ASP A 507 24.38 -24.03 -50.15
N PRO A 508 25.11 -25.14 -49.89
CA PRO A 508 25.83 -25.86 -50.93
C PRO A 508 24.93 -26.59 -51.94
N GLU A 509 23.68 -26.94 -51.58
CA GLU A 509 22.76 -27.62 -52.52
C GLU A 509 21.99 -26.61 -53.36
N VAL A 510 21.50 -25.54 -52.72
CA VAL A 510 20.60 -24.55 -53.36
C VAL A 510 21.39 -23.38 -53.97
N GLY A 511 22.62 -23.14 -53.52
CA GLY A 511 23.52 -22.12 -54.05
C GLY A 511 23.20 -20.69 -53.61
N ASP A 512 22.20 -20.46 -52.77
CA ASP A 512 21.77 -19.16 -52.27
C ASP A 512 22.34 -18.83 -50.88
N ARG A 513 22.22 -17.55 -50.49
CA ARG A 513 22.68 -17.03 -49.19
C ARG A 513 21.58 -17.20 -48.15
N LEU A 514 21.95 -17.50 -46.91
CA LEU A 514 21.06 -17.55 -45.75
C LEU A 514 21.61 -16.67 -44.63
N PHE A 515 20.73 -15.91 -43.97
CA PHE A 515 21.01 -15.26 -42.69
C PHE A 515 20.37 -16.10 -41.59
N ILE A 516 21.18 -16.59 -40.66
CA ILE A 516 20.76 -17.48 -39.58
C ILE A 516 21.05 -16.78 -38.25
N VAL A 517 20.05 -16.67 -37.38
CA VAL A 517 20.18 -16.03 -36.08
C VAL A 517 19.86 -17.04 -34.97
N PRO A 518 20.90 -17.59 -34.31
CA PRO A 518 20.75 -18.43 -33.12
C PRO A 518 20.06 -17.71 -31.96
N ILE A 519 19.27 -18.44 -31.16
CA ILE A 519 18.68 -17.93 -29.91
C ILE A 519 18.81 -18.95 -28.78
N LEU A 520 18.87 -18.46 -27.54
CA LEU A 520 19.11 -19.26 -26.33
C LEU A 520 17.86 -19.93 -25.71
N PRO A 521 16.66 -19.32 -25.71
CA PRO A 521 15.46 -19.96 -25.17
C PRO A 521 15.03 -21.18 -25.99
N LEU A 522 14.76 -22.31 -25.32
CA LEU A 522 14.48 -23.60 -25.96
C LEU A 522 13.16 -23.66 -26.73
N SER A 523 13.12 -24.53 -27.73
CA SER A 523 11.96 -24.86 -28.59
C SER A 523 11.28 -23.64 -29.22
N ARG A 524 12.06 -22.61 -29.55
CA ARG A 524 11.57 -21.34 -30.11
C ARG A 524 12.05 -21.20 -31.54
N GLY A 525 11.12 -21.25 -32.49
CA GLY A 525 11.40 -21.19 -33.92
C GLY A 525 10.21 -20.69 -34.73
N VAL A 526 10.31 -20.79 -36.05
CA VAL A 526 9.28 -20.37 -37.01
C VAL A 526 8.47 -21.61 -37.42
N ASP A 527 7.16 -21.63 -37.17
CA ASP A 527 6.35 -22.84 -37.38
C ASP A 527 6.05 -23.13 -38.86
N GLU A 528 5.87 -22.09 -39.68
CA GLU A 528 5.58 -22.21 -41.12
C GLU A 528 6.41 -21.21 -41.92
N ASN A 529 6.82 -21.58 -43.14
CA ASN A 529 7.49 -20.65 -44.06
C ASN A 529 6.59 -19.43 -44.31
N GLN A 530 7.12 -18.21 -44.14
CA GLN A 530 6.44 -16.96 -44.46
C GLN A 530 7.16 -16.26 -45.61
N THR A 531 6.46 -16.02 -46.72
CA THR A 531 7.00 -15.32 -47.88
C THR A 531 6.64 -13.84 -47.83
N PHE A 532 7.65 -12.98 -47.93
CA PHE A 532 7.52 -11.54 -48.15
C PHE A 532 8.07 -11.20 -49.54
N ALA A 533 7.78 -10.01 -50.07
CA ALA A 533 8.18 -9.61 -51.42
C ALA A 533 9.71 -9.67 -51.68
N GLN A 534 10.54 -9.54 -50.63
CA GLN A 534 12.00 -9.40 -50.72
C GLN A 534 12.78 -10.44 -49.91
N PHE A 535 12.09 -11.32 -49.15
CA PHE A 535 12.73 -12.41 -48.39
C PHE A 535 11.71 -13.47 -47.97
N ASN A 536 12.16 -14.71 -47.72
CA ASN A 536 11.40 -15.72 -47.01
C ASN A 536 11.92 -15.88 -45.58
N LEU A 537 11.02 -15.93 -44.60
CA LEU A 537 11.31 -16.40 -43.25
C LEU A 537 11.06 -17.92 -43.24
N LEU A 538 12.10 -18.73 -43.08
CA LEU A 538 12.01 -20.19 -43.20
C LEU A 538 11.60 -20.85 -41.88
N LYS A 539 10.86 -21.96 -41.99
CA LYS A 539 10.49 -22.83 -40.87
C LYS A 539 11.73 -23.33 -40.12
N SER A 540 11.70 -23.24 -38.79
CA SER A 540 12.78 -23.66 -37.90
C SER A 540 12.21 -24.28 -36.62
N ILE A 541 12.93 -25.24 -36.05
CA ILE A 541 12.61 -25.83 -34.73
C ILE A 541 13.16 -24.93 -33.62
N GLN A 542 14.33 -24.34 -33.87
CA GLN A 542 15.04 -23.43 -32.98
C GLN A 542 15.64 -22.28 -33.79
N GLY A 543 15.63 -21.05 -33.26
CA GLY A 543 16.25 -19.88 -33.89
C GLY A 543 15.49 -19.33 -35.10
N ILE A 544 16.08 -18.34 -35.77
CA ILE A 544 15.49 -17.61 -36.91
C ILE A 544 16.32 -17.86 -38.17
N VAL A 545 15.66 -18.10 -39.31
CA VAL A 545 16.32 -18.35 -40.60
C VAL A 545 15.65 -17.49 -41.68
N ILE A 546 16.46 -16.72 -42.40
CA ILE A 546 16.02 -15.72 -43.38
C ILE A 546 16.73 -15.99 -44.71
N GLN A 547 15.95 -16.22 -45.77
CA GLN A 547 16.40 -16.35 -47.14
C GLN A 547 16.11 -15.03 -47.89
N PRO A 548 17.12 -14.22 -48.24
CA PRO A 548 16.93 -13.03 -49.07
C PRO A 548 16.46 -13.38 -50.49
N LEU A 549 15.63 -12.50 -51.06
CA LEU A 549 15.30 -12.48 -52.50
C LEU A 549 15.88 -11.22 -53.19
N ILE A 550 16.62 -10.39 -52.45
CA ILE A 550 17.37 -9.21 -52.92
C ILE A 550 18.77 -9.19 -52.27
N ASP A 551 19.76 -8.58 -52.92
CA ASP A 551 21.15 -8.60 -52.45
C ASP A 551 21.40 -7.67 -51.25
N GLU A 552 20.63 -6.58 -51.15
CA GLU A 552 20.73 -5.51 -50.16
C GLU A 552 19.87 -5.75 -48.90
N LEU A 553 19.44 -6.99 -48.66
CA LEU A 553 18.73 -7.34 -47.43
C LEU A 553 19.69 -7.30 -46.22
N GLU A 554 19.31 -6.55 -45.19
CA GLU A 554 20.02 -6.44 -43.93
C GLU A 554 19.27 -7.14 -42.79
N VAL A 555 20.00 -7.89 -41.98
CA VAL A 555 19.49 -8.51 -40.75
C VAL A 555 20.24 -7.93 -39.55
N ARG A 556 19.55 -7.14 -38.72
CA ARG A 556 20.10 -6.45 -37.55
C ARG A 556 19.53 -7.03 -36.26
N VAL A 557 20.40 -7.51 -35.37
CA VAL A 557 20.00 -8.03 -34.04
C VAL A 557 19.76 -6.87 -33.08
N MET A 558 18.64 -6.91 -32.34
CA MET A 558 18.24 -5.94 -31.32
C MET A 558 17.93 -6.67 -29.99
N PRO A 559 17.84 -5.98 -28.84
CA PRO A 559 17.64 -6.63 -27.54
C PRO A 559 16.33 -7.41 -27.40
N ASP A 560 15.31 -7.02 -28.18
CA ASP A 560 13.92 -7.49 -28.14
C ASP A 560 13.49 -8.26 -29.41
N GLY A 561 14.41 -8.47 -30.36
CA GLY A 561 14.11 -9.15 -31.61
C GLY A 561 15.14 -8.99 -32.72
N VAL A 562 14.82 -9.53 -33.89
CA VAL A 562 15.62 -9.41 -35.12
C VAL A 562 14.88 -8.50 -36.10
N ALA A 563 15.54 -7.42 -36.54
CA ALA A 563 15.04 -6.52 -37.56
C ALA A 563 15.57 -6.93 -38.95
N VAL A 564 14.65 -7.28 -39.85
CA VAL A 564 14.93 -7.49 -41.28
C VAL A 564 14.54 -6.22 -42.03
N THR A 565 15.49 -5.59 -42.74
CA THR A 565 15.28 -4.33 -43.47
C THR A 565 16.04 -4.35 -44.81
N ALA A 566 15.87 -3.31 -45.63
CA ALA A 566 16.66 -3.05 -46.83
C ALA A 566 16.95 -1.53 -46.92
N SER A 567 17.88 -1.02 -46.11
CA SER A 567 18.02 0.44 -45.90
C SER A 567 18.34 1.18 -47.20
N SER A 568 19.10 0.54 -48.09
CA SER A 568 19.43 1.03 -49.45
C SER A 568 18.21 1.35 -50.32
N PHE A 569 17.07 0.69 -50.08
CA PHE A 569 15.82 0.87 -50.84
C PHE A 569 14.75 1.68 -50.11
N LYS A 570 15.12 2.40 -49.03
CA LYS A 570 14.18 3.02 -48.08
C LYS A 570 13.33 1.98 -47.32
N GLY A 571 13.88 0.79 -47.08
CA GLY A 571 13.24 -0.31 -46.35
C GLY A 571 12.47 -1.29 -47.24
N LEU A 572 11.60 -2.09 -46.61
CA LEU A 572 10.92 -3.22 -47.24
C LEU A 572 9.52 -2.90 -47.79
N GLU A 573 9.12 -3.63 -48.83
CA GLU A 573 7.76 -3.64 -49.35
C GLU A 573 6.87 -4.59 -48.53
N VAL A 574 6.54 -4.18 -47.31
CA VAL A 574 5.73 -4.97 -46.36
C VAL A 574 4.31 -4.42 -46.19
N SER A 575 3.31 -5.26 -46.44
CA SER A 575 1.91 -4.98 -46.11
C SER A 575 1.63 -5.23 -44.62
N ASP A 576 0.86 -4.34 -44.00
CA ASP A 576 0.41 -4.43 -42.60
C ASP A 576 -0.75 -5.45 -42.46
N PRO A 577 -0.64 -6.51 -41.62
CA PRO A 577 -1.70 -7.49 -41.38
C PRO A 577 -3.03 -6.91 -40.88
N SER A 578 -3.02 -5.70 -40.29
CA SER A 578 -4.22 -4.95 -39.93
C SER A 578 -5.04 -4.51 -41.17
N LYS A 579 -4.49 -4.68 -42.37
CA LYS A 579 -5.08 -4.35 -43.67
C LYS A 579 -5.49 -5.59 -44.46
N VAL A 580 -6.22 -6.49 -43.80
CA VAL A 580 -7.37 -7.10 -44.49
C VAL A 580 -8.27 -5.92 -44.91
N VAL A 581 -8.26 -5.58 -46.20
CA VAL A 581 -8.84 -4.34 -46.71
C VAL A 581 -10.37 -4.41 -46.68
N THR A 582 -10.94 -4.08 -45.52
CA THR A 582 -12.32 -3.62 -45.45
C THR A 582 -12.39 -2.17 -45.93
N PRO A 583 -13.51 -1.69 -46.50
CA PRO A 583 -13.64 -0.30 -46.98
C PRO A 583 -13.36 0.79 -45.93
N LYS A 584 -13.29 0.40 -44.64
CA LYS A 584 -13.16 1.28 -43.48
C LYS A 584 -11.73 1.75 -43.20
N THR A 585 -10.69 1.09 -43.72
CA THR A 585 -9.29 1.52 -43.58
C THR A 585 -8.81 2.44 -44.71
N LEU A 586 -9.45 2.40 -45.88
CA LEU A 586 -9.26 3.42 -46.93
C LEU A 586 -9.67 4.82 -46.41
N SER A 587 -10.74 4.87 -45.61
CA SER A 587 -11.25 6.09 -44.95
C SER A 587 -10.24 6.83 -44.04
N ILE A 588 -9.13 6.20 -43.65
CA ILE A 588 -8.10 6.83 -42.80
C ILE A 588 -7.03 7.53 -43.65
N ARG A 589 -6.69 6.99 -44.83
CA ARG A 589 -5.86 7.71 -45.83
C ARG A 589 -6.63 8.83 -46.53
N SER A 590 -7.96 8.76 -46.51
CA SER A 590 -8.88 9.80 -46.99
C SER A 590 -9.64 10.48 -45.83
N ALA A 591 -9.01 10.62 -44.66
CA ALA A 591 -9.56 11.42 -43.57
C ALA A 591 -9.31 12.91 -43.87
N ASP A 592 -10.37 13.67 -44.11
CA ASP A 592 -10.28 15.07 -44.57
C ASP A 592 -9.38 15.94 -43.69
N GLY A 593 -8.31 16.44 -44.31
CA GLY A 593 -7.48 17.51 -43.79
C GLY A 593 -6.21 17.11 -43.01
N LEU A 594 -5.84 15.82 -42.90
CA LEU A 594 -4.49 15.46 -42.43
C LEU A 594 -3.39 16.18 -43.25
N PRO A 595 -2.26 16.61 -42.65
CA PRO A 595 -1.25 17.38 -43.38
C PRO A 595 -0.63 16.59 -44.54
N GLY A 596 -0.86 17.07 -45.78
CA GLY A 596 -0.33 16.44 -46.98
C GLY A 596 1.21 16.40 -47.04
N GLY A 597 1.75 15.39 -47.71
CA GLY A 597 3.19 15.20 -47.86
C GLY A 597 3.92 14.66 -46.61
N LEU A 598 3.19 14.17 -45.61
CA LEU A 598 3.77 13.41 -44.49
C LEU A 598 3.94 11.92 -44.85
N GLU A 599 5.05 11.34 -44.37
CA GLU A 599 5.27 9.89 -44.38
C GLU A 599 4.18 9.16 -43.56
N PRO A 600 3.85 7.89 -43.91
CA PRO A 600 2.88 7.10 -43.14
C PRO A 600 3.18 7.07 -41.64
N GLY A 601 2.13 7.16 -40.81
CA GLY A 601 2.24 7.13 -39.35
C GLY A 601 2.79 8.40 -38.69
N ARG A 602 3.19 9.43 -39.47
CA ARG A 602 3.43 10.79 -38.95
C ARG A 602 2.13 11.58 -38.83
N ILE A 603 2.14 12.60 -37.98
CA ILE A 603 1.00 13.45 -37.66
C ILE A 603 1.38 14.95 -37.49
N PHE A 604 2.65 15.25 -37.19
CA PHE A 604 3.15 16.62 -37.04
C PHE A 604 4.09 17.01 -38.20
N ASN A 605 3.75 18.04 -38.97
CA ASN A 605 4.65 18.60 -39.99
C ASN A 605 5.41 19.83 -39.45
N LEU A 606 6.22 19.62 -38.40
CA LEU A 606 6.88 20.72 -37.67
C LEU A 606 7.86 21.51 -38.56
N ALA A 607 8.41 20.89 -39.60
CA ALA A 607 9.25 21.56 -40.60
C ALA A 607 8.47 22.62 -41.40
N SER A 608 7.31 22.28 -41.97
CA SER A 608 6.51 23.23 -42.74
C SER A 608 5.77 24.24 -41.86
N TRP A 609 5.32 23.84 -40.67
CA TRP A 609 4.66 24.73 -39.70
C TRP A 609 5.62 25.81 -39.15
N ARG A 610 6.93 25.53 -39.10
CA ARG A 610 7.97 26.54 -38.82
C ARG A 610 8.11 27.60 -39.91
N GLN A 611 7.59 27.34 -41.12
CA GLN A 611 7.66 28.20 -42.32
C GLN A 611 9.08 28.63 -42.73
N GLY A 612 10.11 27.88 -42.33
CA GLY A 612 11.53 28.30 -42.44
C GLY A 612 11.92 29.52 -41.60
N ALA A 613 10.96 30.25 -41.03
CA ALA A 613 11.10 31.63 -40.58
C ALA A 613 12.21 31.84 -39.53
N LYS A 614 13.15 32.74 -39.84
CA LYS A 614 14.20 33.24 -38.95
C LYS A 614 13.60 34.04 -37.77
N PRO A 615 14.36 34.31 -36.70
CA PRO A 615 13.83 35.00 -35.52
C PRO A 615 13.23 36.40 -35.80
N HIS A 616 13.77 37.15 -36.76
CA HIS A 616 13.21 38.46 -37.15
C HIS A 616 11.91 38.34 -37.96
N GLU A 617 11.85 37.37 -38.89
CA GLU A 617 10.69 37.09 -39.75
C GLU A 617 9.44 36.61 -38.95
N PHE A 618 9.61 36.23 -37.67
CA PHE A 618 8.53 35.70 -36.83
C PHE A 618 7.30 36.63 -36.74
N LEU A 619 7.52 37.95 -36.65
CA LEU A 619 6.42 38.91 -36.59
C LEU A 619 5.66 38.99 -37.92
N ASP A 620 6.36 38.94 -39.05
CA ASP A 620 5.76 39.05 -40.38
C ASP A 620 4.88 37.83 -40.69
N PHE A 621 5.39 36.62 -40.45
CA PHE A 621 4.62 35.38 -40.59
C PHE A 621 3.41 35.34 -39.65
N LYS A 622 3.58 35.78 -38.39
CA LYS A 622 2.46 35.91 -37.44
C LYS A 622 1.41 36.90 -37.94
N GLN A 623 1.80 38.10 -38.35
CA GLN A 623 0.89 39.14 -38.84
C GLN A 623 0.15 38.70 -40.10
N ARG A 624 0.82 38.01 -41.04
CA ARG A 624 0.21 37.47 -42.26
C ARG A 624 -0.94 36.51 -41.94
N ILE A 625 -0.70 35.51 -41.08
CA ILE A 625 -1.76 34.54 -40.70
C ILE A 625 -2.84 35.24 -39.84
N GLN A 626 -2.50 36.24 -39.02
CA GLN A 626 -3.51 37.04 -38.33
C GLN A 626 -4.39 37.86 -39.29
N HIS A 627 -3.84 38.33 -40.41
CA HIS A 627 -4.61 38.99 -41.47
C HIS A 627 -5.51 38.00 -42.22
N GLU A 628 -5.02 36.80 -42.54
CA GLU A 628 -5.82 35.70 -43.09
C GLU A 628 -7.01 35.36 -42.17
N ILE A 629 -6.81 35.31 -40.85
CA ILE A 629 -7.87 35.12 -39.84
C ILE A 629 -8.90 36.27 -39.85
N SER A 630 -8.48 37.52 -40.09
CA SER A 630 -9.41 38.66 -40.13
C SER A 630 -10.24 38.72 -41.42
N GLN A 631 -9.65 38.33 -42.57
CA GLN A 631 -10.38 38.30 -43.85
C GLN A 631 -11.30 37.07 -43.98
N ALA A 632 -10.98 35.95 -43.31
CA ALA A 632 -11.81 34.75 -43.37
C ALA A 632 -13.22 34.97 -42.79
N THR A 633 -14.24 34.41 -43.47
CA THR A 633 -15.64 34.39 -43.00
C THR A 633 -15.78 33.60 -41.69
N SER A 634 -16.89 33.78 -40.96
CA SER A 634 -17.15 33.08 -39.68
C SER A 634 -16.97 31.57 -39.76
N ILE A 635 -17.39 30.97 -40.88
CA ILE A 635 -17.29 29.53 -41.18
C ILE A 635 -15.84 29.13 -41.50
N ALA A 636 -15.17 29.85 -42.40
CA ALA A 636 -13.81 29.51 -42.84
C ALA A 636 -12.71 29.77 -41.79
N ARG A 637 -12.98 30.62 -40.78
CA ARG A 637 -11.97 31.17 -39.85
C ARG A 637 -11.23 30.12 -39.02
N SER A 638 -11.77 28.92 -38.84
CA SER A 638 -11.14 27.85 -38.07
C SER A 638 -9.88 27.28 -38.74
N GLY A 639 -9.81 27.29 -40.08
CA GLY A 639 -8.62 26.88 -40.84
C GLY A 639 -7.39 27.76 -40.53
N PRO A 640 -7.41 29.08 -40.83
CA PRO A 640 -6.31 29.98 -40.53
C PRO A 640 -5.96 30.07 -39.03
N ARG A 641 -6.94 29.88 -38.12
CA ARG A 641 -6.67 29.72 -36.68
C ARG A 641 -5.83 28.48 -36.37
N LEU A 642 -6.09 27.35 -37.06
CA LEU A 642 -5.30 26.13 -36.89
C LEU A 642 -3.88 26.32 -37.45
N SER A 643 -3.73 26.98 -38.60
CA SER A 643 -2.42 27.35 -39.16
C SER A 643 -1.59 28.20 -38.18
N LEU A 644 -2.22 29.19 -37.52
CA LEU A 644 -1.54 30.00 -36.50
C LEU A 644 -1.19 29.18 -35.24
N ALA A 645 -2.06 28.25 -34.83
CA ALA A 645 -1.79 27.35 -33.70
C ALA A 645 -0.63 26.38 -34.00
N GLN A 646 -0.58 25.83 -35.21
CA GLN A 646 0.51 25.00 -35.72
C GLN A 646 1.84 25.77 -35.78
N PHE A 647 1.83 27.01 -36.28
CA PHE A 647 2.99 27.90 -36.30
C PHE A 647 3.49 28.21 -34.88
N TYR A 648 2.58 28.58 -33.96
CA TYR A 648 2.94 28.81 -32.55
C TYR A 648 3.54 27.57 -31.89
N PHE A 649 2.94 26.38 -32.04
CA PHE A 649 3.49 25.15 -31.50
C PHE A 649 4.88 24.83 -32.06
N ALA A 650 5.07 24.95 -33.37
CA ALA A 650 6.36 24.71 -34.03
C ALA A 650 7.45 25.75 -33.67
N LYS A 651 7.08 26.86 -33.01
CA LYS A 651 7.98 27.84 -32.37
C LYS A 651 8.04 27.72 -30.84
N GLY A 652 7.36 26.72 -30.24
CA GLY A 652 7.35 26.43 -28.79
C GLY A 652 6.23 27.12 -27.97
N LEU A 653 5.43 27.98 -28.60
CA LEU A 653 4.40 28.82 -27.98
C LEU A 653 3.11 28.03 -27.68
N SER A 654 3.22 27.10 -26.73
CA SER A 654 2.18 26.11 -26.43
C SER A 654 0.97 26.68 -25.68
N ALA A 655 1.12 27.83 -25.00
CA ALA A 655 0.01 28.49 -24.30
C ALA A 655 -0.94 29.17 -25.30
N GLU A 656 -0.35 29.89 -26.26
CA GLU A 656 -1.00 30.56 -27.38
C GLU A 656 -1.66 29.55 -28.32
N THR A 657 -0.96 28.43 -28.58
CA THR A 657 -1.53 27.27 -29.28
C THR A 657 -2.79 26.77 -28.58
N MET A 658 -2.73 26.48 -27.27
CA MET A 658 -3.91 26.04 -26.52
C MET A 658 -5.03 27.07 -26.46
N GLY A 659 -4.73 28.36 -26.53
CA GLY A 659 -5.73 29.42 -26.69
C GLY A 659 -6.53 29.28 -27.99
N LEU A 660 -5.82 29.18 -29.12
CA LEU A 660 -6.44 28.99 -30.45
C LEU A 660 -7.17 27.65 -30.57
N LEU A 661 -6.59 26.56 -30.08
CA LEU A 661 -7.22 25.22 -30.12
C LEU A 661 -8.51 25.15 -29.29
N ARG A 662 -8.60 25.89 -28.18
CA ARG A 662 -9.86 26.05 -27.44
C ARG A 662 -10.90 26.83 -28.25
N THR A 663 -10.50 27.93 -28.89
CA THR A 663 -11.39 28.72 -29.76
C THR A 663 -11.93 27.90 -30.93
N ILE A 664 -11.09 27.08 -31.56
CA ILE A 664 -11.48 26.10 -32.59
C ILE A 664 -12.49 25.11 -31.99
N SER A 665 -12.16 24.47 -30.86
CA SER A 665 -13.03 23.47 -30.21
C SER A 665 -14.41 24.00 -29.79
N SER A 666 -14.58 25.33 -29.66
CA SER A 666 -15.87 25.99 -29.39
C SER A 666 -16.62 26.48 -30.63
N ALA A 667 -15.97 26.51 -31.81
CA ALA A 667 -16.52 27.09 -33.04
C ALA A 667 -16.65 26.09 -34.20
N ASP A 668 -15.96 24.96 -34.12
CA ASP A 668 -15.82 23.96 -35.17
C ASP A 668 -15.54 22.60 -34.53
N GLU A 669 -16.60 21.83 -34.27
CA GLU A 669 -16.47 20.56 -33.54
C GLU A 669 -15.75 19.49 -34.37
N ASP A 670 -15.99 19.43 -35.68
CA ASP A 670 -15.39 18.41 -36.54
C ASP A 670 -13.89 18.66 -36.77
N LEU A 671 -13.45 19.92 -36.96
CA LEU A 671 -12.03 20.24 -36.96
C LEU A 671 -11.38 19.88 -35.60
N SER A 672 -12.11 20.05 -34.48
CA SER A 672 -11.61 19.69 -33.15
C SER A 672 -11.42 18.17 -32.92
N ARG A 673 -12.11 17.34 -33.71
CA ARG A 673 -12.09 15.87 -33.64
C ARG A 673 -11.03 15.22 -34.54
N ARG A 674 -10.34 15.98 -35.39
CA ARG A 674 -9.26 15.46 -36.25
C ARG A 674 -8.06 14.93 -35.44
N PRO A 675 -7.40 13.85 -35.88
CA PRO A 675 -6.22 13.30 -35.20
C PRO A 675 -5.11 14.34 -34.94
N ASP A 676 -4.75 15.15 -35.94
CA ASP A 676 -3.67 16.14 -35.80
C ASP A 676 -4.00 17.22 -34.75
N VAL A 677 -5.27 17.65 -34.69
CA VAL A 677 -5.76 18.64 -33.72
C VAL A 677 -5.80 18.06 -32.30
N ILE A 678 -6.19 16.79 -32.14
CA ILE A 678 -6.14 16.08 -30.83
C ILE A 678 -4.69 15.93 -30.37
N ALA A 679 -3.79 15.45 -31.24
CA ALA A 679 -2.38 15.28 -30.93
C ALA A 679 -1.70 16.62 -30.57
N LEU A 680 -2.05 17.70 -31.27
CA LEU A 680 -1.55 19.05 -30.99
C LEU A 680 -2.02 19.59 -29.64
N ARG A 681 -3.26 19.31 -29.21
CA ARG A 681 -3.71 19.60 -27.83
C ARG A 681 -2.91 18.81 -26.81
N GLY A 682 -2.76 17.49 -27.01
CA GLY A 682 -2.03 16.61 -26.11
C GLY A 682 -0.57 17.02 -25.91
N ALA A 683 0.16 17.20 -27.00
CA ALA A 683 1.54 17.67 -26.98
C ALA A 683 1.69 19.07 -26.36
N SER A 684 0.79 20.01 -26.67
CA SER A 684 0.82 21.35 -26.06
C SER A 684 0.58 21.31 -24.55
N GLN A 685 -0.34 20.47 -24.07
CA GLN A 685 -0.59 20.29 -22.64
C GLN A 685 0.63 19.66 -21.94
N PHE A 686 1.33 18.72 -22.60
CA PHE A 686 2.57 18.15 -22.09
C PHE A 686 3.68 19.21 -21.94
N ILE A 687 3.90 20.04 -22.96
CA ILE A 687 4.89 21.14 -22.89
C ILE A 687 4.52 22.16 -21.79
N LEU A 688 3.23 22.39 -21.54
CA LEU A 688 2.74 23.21 -20.43
C LEU A 688 2.80 22.54 -19.04
N GLY A 689 3.40 21.35 -18.91
CA GLY A 689 3.54 20.62 -17.64
C GLY A 689 2.26 19.92 -17.15
N ARG A 690 1.21 19.88 -17.98
CA ARG A 690 -0.13 19.36 -17.64
C ARG A 690 -0.24 17.91 -18.09
N PHE A 691 0.58 17.05 -17.49
CA PHE A 691 0.84 15.70 -17.99
C PHE A 691 -0.39 14.78 -17.94
N ALA A 692 -1.29 14.97 -16.97
CA ALA A 692 -2.53 14.18 -16.85
C ALA A 692 -3.58 14.60 -17.89
N GLU A 693 -3.67 15.89 -18.20
CA GLU A 693 -4.49 16.40 -19.29
C GLU A 693 -3.91 16.01 -20.67
N ALA A 694 -2.58 16.00 -20.80
CA ALA A 694 -1.90 15.53 -22.00
C ALA A 694 -2.20 14.05 -22.28
N GLU A 695 -2.00 13.17 -21.30
CA GLU A 695 -2.35 11.74 -21.38
C GLU A 695 -3.82 11.55 -21.77
N LYS A 696 -4.76 12.29 -21.15
CA LYS A 696 -6.19 12.19 -21.47
C LYS A 696 -6.52 12.54 -22.93
N GLU A 697 -5.84 13.50 -23.54
CA GLU A 697 -6.00 13.82 -24.97
C GLU A 697 -5.29 12.78 -25.85
N LEU A 698 -4.10 12.33 -25.45
CA LEU A 698 -3.25 11.42 -26.21
C LEU A 698 -3.76 9.98 -26.22
N ASP A 699 -4.44 9.52 -25.16
CA ASP A 699 -5.06 8.18 -25.06
C ASP A 699 -6.28 8.00 -25.98
N ASN A 700 -6.65 9.03 -26.76
CA ASN A 700 -7.70 8.92 -27.76
C ASN A 700 -7.37 7.87 -28.83
N GLY A 701 -8.28 6.92 -29.05
CA GLY A 701 -8.11 5.82 -30.02
C GLY A 701 -7.93 6.26 -31.47
N LEU A 702 -8.31 7.49 -31.83
CA LEU A 702 -8.04 8.08 -33.14
C LEU A 702 -6.54 8.35 -33.41
N LEU A 703 -5.70 8.30 -32.38
CA LEU A 703 -4.24 8.46 -32.47
C LEU A 703 -3.49 7.12 -32.55
N ASN A 704 -4.20 5.99 -32.55
CA ASN A 704 -3.57 4.68 -32.63
C ASN A 704 -3.00 4.43 -34.04
N GLY A 705 -1.75 3.95 -34.11
CA GLY A 705 -1.03 3.75 -35.38
C GLY A 705 -0.14 4.92 -35.81
N PHE A 706 -0.13 6.04 -35.08
CA PHE A 706 0.81 7.14 -35.28
C PHE A 706 2.00 7.02 -34.31
N SER A 707 3.22 6.86 -34.82
CA SER A 707 4.43 6.69 -33.98
C SER A 707 4.73 7.94 -33.15
N GLU A 708 4.52 9.11 -33.72
CA GLU A 708 4.65 10.40 -33.03
C GLU A 708 3.62 10.56 -31.88
N ALA A 709 2.46 9.90 -31.96
CA ALA A 709 1.50 9.89 -30.84
C ALA A 709 1.98 8.98 -29.70
N GLU A 710 2.52 7.79 -30.01
CA GLU A 710 3.19 6.94 -29.02
C GLU A 710 4.36 7.67 -28.35
N LEU A 711 5.12 8.50 -29.08
CA LEU A 711 6.22 9.30 -28.53
C LEU A 711 5.76 10.28 -27.43
N TRP A 712 4.67 11.02 -27.67
CA TRP A 712 4.09 11.91 -26.66
C TRP A 712 3.36 11.15 -25.54
N ARG A 713 2.76 9.98 -25.81
CA ARG A 713 2.20 9.07 -24.79
C ARG A 713 3.29 8.57 -23.84
N GLY A 714 4.45 8.16 -24.37
CA GLY A 714 5.62 7.73 -23.61
C GLY A 714 6.14 8.84 -22.70
N ALA A 715 6.35 10.03 -23.25
CA ALA A 715 6.79 11.20 -22.48
C ALA A 715 5.78 11.60 -21.39
N SER A 716 4.48 11.63 -21.70
CA SER A 716 3.41 11.97 -20.73
C SER A 716 3.28 10.95 -19.61
N ASN A 717 3.58 9.67 -19.89
CA ASN A 717 3.68 8.63 -18.87
C ASN A 717 4.95 8.78 -18.02
N ALA A 718 6.11 9.03 -18.64
CA ALA A 718 7.39 9.22 -17.94
C ALA A 718 7.32 10.38 -16.94
N ALA A 719 6.78 11.53 -17.37
CA ALA A 719 6.62 12.72 -16.53
C ALA A 719 5.70 12.52 -15.31
N GLN A 720 4.80 11.52 -15.36
CA GLN A 720 3.93 11.11 -14.25
C GLN A 720 4.48 9.95 -13.41
N GLY A 721 5.70 9.48 -13.68
CA GLY A 721 6.28 8.32 -13.00
C GLY A 721 5.73 6.96 -13.44
N LYS A 722 5.04 6.88 -14.59
CA LYS A 722 4.43 5.65 -15.13
C LYS A 722 5.43 4.86 -15.98
N TRP A 723 6.64 4.64 -15.46
CA TRP A 723 7.83 4.21 -16.21
C TRP A 723 7.64 2.96 -17.09
N LYS A 724 6.92 1.93 -16.62
CA LYS A 724 6.65 0.73 -17.43
C LYS A 724 5.80 1.05 -18.67
N ALA A 725 4.72 1.82 -18.53
CA ALA A 725 3.94 2.26 -19.69
C ALA A 725 4.76 3.18 -20.59
N ALA A 726 5.58 4.06 -20.00
CA ALA A 726 6.45 4.97 -20.74
C ALA A 726 7.41 4.24 -21.70
N ILE A 727 8.16 3.24 -21.20
CA ILE A 727 9.11 2.50 -22.05
C ILE A 727 8.40 1.67 -23.13
N GLU A 728 7.23 1.07 -22.82
CA GLU A 728 6.41 0.39 -23.82
C GLU A 728 5.95 1.33 -24.95
N HIS A 729 5.54 2.56 -24.63
CA HIS A 729 5.18 3.56 -25.62
C HIS A 729 6.40 4.07 -26.42
N PHE A 730 7.54 4.31 -25.76
CA PHE A 730 8.77 4.69 -26.48
C PHE A 730 9.26 3.59 -27.43
N ALA A 731 9.17 2.32 -27.05
CA ALA A 731 9.49 1.19 -27.93
C ALA A 731 8.56 1.11 -29.15
N ARG A 732 7.27 1.45 -29.01
CA ARG A 732 6.32 1.54 -30.15
C ARG A 732 6.52 2.79 -31.00
N ALA A 733 7.04 3.87 -30.42
CA ALA A 733 7.35 5.12 -31.13
C ALA A 733 8.63 4.99 -32.00
N GLY A 734 9.64 4.29 -31.48
CA GLY A 734 10.97 4.24 -32.09
C GLY A 734 11.79 5.49 -31.77
N GLU A 735 12.52 6.00 -32.77
CA GLU A 735 13.38 7.19 -32.63
C GLU A 735 12.57 8.49 -32.74
N ILE A 736 13.16 9.59 -32.28
CA ILE A 736 12.57 10.93 -32.40
C ILE A 736 12.81 11.44 -33.84
N PRO A 737 11.79 11.89 -34.60
CA PRO A 737 11.97 12.37 -35.96
C PRO A 737 12.97 13.51 -36.07
N GLY A 738 13.95 13.39 -36.98
CA GLY A 738 15.07 14.34 -37.11
C GLY A 738 14.71 15.77 -37.54
N ASP A 739 13.47 16.00 -37.99
CA ASP A 739 12.94 17.32 -38.34
C ASP A 739 12.27 18.05 -37.14
N TYR A 740 12.19 17.40 -35.97
CA TYR A 740 11.65 18.02 -34.76
C TYR A 740 12.50 19.24 -34.32
N PRO A 741 11.86 20.33 -33.86
CA PRO A 741 12.54 21.42 -33.18
C PRO A 741 13.42 20.91 -32.02
N ARG A 742 14.68 21.35 -32.00
CA ARG A 742 15.73 20.88 -31.07
C ARG A 742 15.40 21.02 -29.58
N ASN A 743 14.49 21.92 -29.22
CA ASN A 743 13.92 22.04 -27.88
C ASN A 743 12.97 20.87 -27.54
N PHE A 744 12.15 20.41 -28.49
CA PHE A 744 11.25 19.26 -28.32
C PHE A 744 12.02 17.94 -28.37
N SER A 745 12.97 17.76 -29.30
CA SER A 745 13.76 16.52 -29.35
C SER A 745 14.57 16.33 -28.06
N THR A 746 15.26 17.36 -27.56
CA THR A 746 15.97 17.32 -26.27
C THR A 746 15.03 16.98 -25.10
N GLN A 747 13.84 17.60 -25.04
CA GLN A 747 12.89 17.35 -23.95
C GLN A 747 12.33 15.92 -23.98
N LEU A 748 12.00 15.40 -25.17
CA LEU A 748 11.51 14.04 -25.35
C LEU A 748 12.61 13.00 -25.06
N ALA A 749 13.83 13.24 -25.56
CA ALA A 749 14.99 12.38 -25.35
C ALA A 749 15.38 12.28 -23.86
N LEU A 750 15.29 13.36 -23.08
CA LEU A 750 15.52 13.31 -21.63
C LEU A 750 14.55 12.36 -20.91
N TRP A 751 13.27 12.36 -21.28
CA TRP A 751 12.28 11.45 -20.71
C TRP A 751 12.42 10.01 -21.22
N ALA A 752 12.76 9.83 -22.49
CA ALA A 752 13.01 8.52 -23.10
C ALA A 752 14.24 7.84 -22.48
N ALA A 753 15.36 8.57 -22.36
CA ALA A 753 16.54 8.12 -21.65
C ALA A 753 16.24 7.80 -20.17
N GLU A 754 15.53 8.66 -19.44
CA GLU A 754 15.19 8.36 -18.04
C GLU A 754 14.28 7.11 -17.90
N ALA A 755 13.34 6.90 -18.84
CA ALA A 755 12.51 5.70 -18.88
C ALA A 755 13.32 4.43 -19.19
N ALA A 756 14.19 4.46 -20.20
CA ALA A 756 15.05 3.33 -20.59
C ALA A 756 16.00 2.92 -19.46
N ILE A 757 16.66 3.88 -18.78
CA ILE A 757 17.52 3.60 -17.61
C ILE A 757 16.71 2.96 -16.45
N ARG A 758 15.42 3.29 -16.31
CA ARG A 758 14.52 2.69 -15.29
C ARG A 758 13.89 1.36 -15.73
N ALA A 759 14.08 0.98 -16.98
CA ALA A 759 13.75 -0.33 -17.55
C ALA A 759 14.99 -1.20 -17.76
N GLU A 760 16.16 -0.75 -17.27
CA GLU A 760 17.48 -1.40 -17.37
C GLU A 760 18.02 -1.52 -18.81
N ASP A 761 17.35 -0.89 -19.79
CA ASP A 761 17.85 -0.75 -21.16
C ASP A 761 18.87 0.40 -21.27
N TYR A 762 20.10 0.08 -20.88
CA TYR A 762 21.24 0.99 -20.96
C TYR A 762 21.70 1.27 -22.41
N ARG A 763 21.32 0.42 -23.38
CA ARG A 763 21.69 0.56 -24.79
C ARG A 763 20.75 1.53 -25.51
N GLY A 764 19.43 1.34 -25.39
CA GLY A 764 18.44 2.30 -25.90
C GLY A 764 18.49 3.64 -25.17
N ALA A 765 18.82 3.66 -23.87
CA ALA A 765 19.14 4.91 -23.18
C ALA A 765 20.27 5.69 -23.88
N GLY A 766 21.32 5.00 -24.36
CA GLY A 766 22.43 5.60 -25.11
C GLY A 766 21.97 6.37 -26.35
N VAL A 767 21.07 5.79 -27.15
CA VAL A 767 20.52 6.42 -28.38
C VAL A 767 19.85 7.77 -28.07
N PHE A 768 19.03 7.83 -27.02
CA PHE A 768 18.40 9.07 -26.59
C PHE A 768 19.39 10.06 -25.95
N LEU A 769 20.44 9.59 -25.28
CA LEU A 769 21.49 10.46 -24.73
C LEU A 769 22.36 11.09 -25.82
N ASP A 770 22.68 10.36 -26.89
CA ASP A 770 23.41 10.90 -28.04
C ASP A 770 22.56 11.88 -28.86
N THR A 771 21.24 11.64 -28.96
CA THR A 771 20.29 12.62 -29.54
C THR A 771 20.37 13.99 -28.85
N ILE A 772 20.63 14.02 -27.54
CA ILE A 772 20.82 15.27 -26.78
C ILE A 772 22.21 15.87 -27.04
N ALA A 773 23.25 15.04 -27.17
CA ALA A 773 24.63 15.47 -27.38
C ALA A 773 24.84 16.11 -28.78
N ASP A 774 24.37 15.44 -29.83
CA ASP A 774 24.46 15.92 -31.21
C ASP A 774 23.58 17.16 -31.44
N GLY A 775 22.51 17.32 -30.64
CA GLY A 775 21.61 18.48 -30.61
C GLY A 775 22.23 19.80 -30.11
N LYS A 776 23.56 19.84 -29.88
CA LYS A 776 24.33 20.99 -29.34
C LYS A 776 23.69 21.53 -28.06
N PRO A 777 23.75 20.79 -26.94
CA PRO A 777 23.04 21.11 -25.70
C PRO A 777 23.53 22.43 -25.08
N THR A 778 22.62 23.17 -24.42
CA THR A 778 23.00 24.30 -23.57
C THR A 778 23.75 23.79 -22.35
N ALA A 779 24.45 24.68 -21.63
CA ALA A 779 25.12 24.33 -20.36
C ALA A 779 24.17 23.63 -19.35
N GLY A 780 22.87 23.99 -19.36
CA GLY A 780 21.87 23.33 -18.54
C GLY A 780 21.49 21.94 -19.04
N GLU A 781 21.23 21.78 -20.33
CA GLU A 781 20.91 20.47 -20.93
C GLU A 781 22.10 19.50 -20.84
N GLN A 782 23.33 19.99 -21.01
CA GLN A 782 24.56 19.20 -20.83
C GLN A 782 24.70 18.71 -19.38
N ALA A 783 24.30 19.50 -18.38
CA ALA A 783 24.29 19.06 -16.98
C ALA A 783 23.30 17.91 -16.75
N ARG A 784 22.13 17.92 -17.43
CA ARG A 784 21.13 16.83 -17.36
C ARG A 784 21.60 15.58 -18.11
N LEU A 785 22.19 15.75 -19.30
CA LEU A 785 22.85 14.70 -20.07
C LEU A 785 23.95 14.01 -19.23
N ASN A 786 24.82 14.78 -18.60
CA ASN A 786 25.89 14.26 -17.73
C ASN A 786 25.34 13.53 -16.50
N TYR A 787 24.22 13.99 -15.91
CA TYR A 787 23.57 13.27 -14.81
C TYR A 787 23.06 11.90 -15.25
N LEU A 788 22.40 11.83 -16.42
CA LEU A 788 21.86 10.58 -16.96
C LEU A 788 22.96 9.63 -17.47
N ARG A 789 24.02 10.14 -18.13
CA ARG A 789 25.24 9.36 -18.45
C ARG A 789 25.84 8.75 -17.18
N GLY A 790 25.95 9.53 -16.10
CA GLY A 790 26.36 9.02 -14.78
C GLY A 790 25.42 7.93 -14.22
N ARG A 791 24.11 8.04 -14.39
CA ARG A 791 23.16 6.96 -13.99
C ARG A 791 23.34 5.68 -14.78
N VAL A 792 23.61 5.75 -16.09
CA VAL A 792 23.89 4.55 -16.89
C VAL A 792 25.18 3.89 -16.40
N LEU A 793 26.25 4.66 -16.25
CA LEU A 793 27.56 4.16 -15.81
C LEU A 793 27.50 3.52 -14.41
N TYR A 794 26.77 4.11 -13.46
CA TYR A 794 26.56 3.54 -12.13
C TYR A 794 25.86 2.18 -12.20
N ALA A 795 24.85 2.05 -13.07
CA ALA A 795 24.09 0.83 -13.25
C ALA A 795 24.85 -0.24 -14.06
N SER A 796 25.76 0.17 -14.95
CA SER A 796 26.72 -0.72 -15.62
C SER A 796 28.00 -0.97 -14.81
N ASN A 797 27.95 -0.73 -13.49
CA ASN A 797 29.04 -0.95 -12.52
C ASN A 797 30.33 -0.11 -12.72
N ASP A 798 30.34 0.88 -13.61
CA ASP A 798 31.40 1.92 -13.69
C ASP A 798 31.10 3.04 -12.67
N ILE A 799 31.16 2.65 -11.39
CA ILE A 799 30.82 3.50 -10.26
C ILE A 799 31.78 4.70 -10.17
N THR A 800 33.08 4.51 -10.41
CA THR A 800 34.08 5.57 -10.27
C THR A 800 33.86 6.69 -11.29
N THR A 801 33.58 6.37 -12.55
CA THR A 801 33.28 7.39 -13.57
C THR A 801 31.91 8.03 -13.32
N ALA A 802 30.90 7.26 -12.91
CA ALA A 802 29.58 7.79 -12.54
C ALA A 802 29.63 8.85 -11.43
N LEU A 803 30.32 8.53 -10.31
CA LEU A 803 30.51 9.47 -9.20
C LEU A 803 31.27 10.72 -9.65
N ASN A 804 32.23 10.59 -10.57
CA ASN A 804 32.99 11.72 -11.10
C ASN A 804 32.18 12.62 -12.04
N TYR A 805 31.15 12.11 -12.74
CA TYR A 805 30.14 12.95 -13.39
C TYR A 805 29.29 13.68 -12.35
N TRP A 806 28.76 12.98 -11.34
CA TRP A 806 27.86 13.58 -10.35
C TRP A 806 28.52 14.62 -9.44
N ARG A 807 29.75 14.40 -8.97
CA ARG A 807 30.50 15.36 -8.13
C ARG A 807 30.65 16.73 -8.83
N ARG A 808 30.87 16.74 -10.14
CA ARG A 808 30.97 17.98 -10.94
C ARG A 808 29.64 18.71 -11.11
N LEU A 809 28.52 18.03 -10.88
CA LEU A 809 27.19 18.62 -10.99
C LEU A 809 26.74 19.35 -9.72
N ILE A 810 27.44 19.19 -8.59
CA ILE A 810 27.19 19.96 -7.36
C ILE A 810 27.32 21.47 -7.62
N GLU A 811 28.33 21.86 -8.40
CA GLU A 811 28.57 23.27 -8.79
C GLU A 811 27.89 23.66 -10.12
N ALA A 812 27.15 22.75 -10.77
CA ALA A 812 26.51 23.05 -12.05
C ALA A 812 25.33 24.02 -11.89
N SER A 813 25.17 24.94 -12.85
CA SER A 813 24.12 25.97 -12.82
C SER A 813 22.70 25.41 -12.89
N ASP A 814 22.48 24.26 -13.56
CA ASP A 814 21.18 23.61 -13.63
C ASP A 814 20.78 22.93 -12.32
N ARG A 815 19.79 23.52 -11.65
CA ARG A 815 19.22 23.03 -10.39
C ARG A 815 18.64 21.62 -10.48
N TRP A 816 18.10 21.22 -11.64
CA TRP A 816 17.53 19.88 -11.84
C TRP A 816 18.62 18.81 -11.73
N ALA A 817 19.76 19.02 -12.40
CA ALA A 817 20.90 18.11 -12.39
C ALA A 817 21.61 18.11 -11.03
N ARG A 818 21.85 19.30 -10.47
CA ARG A 818 22.54 19.48 -9.17
C ARG A 818 21.91 18.66 -8.06
N VAL A 819 20.61 18.85 -7.82
CA VAL A 819 19.88 18.20 -6.71
C VAL A 819 19.83 16.68 -6.91
N ARG A 820 19.66 16.22 -8.16
CA ARG A 820 19.60 14.79 -8.49
C ARG A 820 20.97 14.12 -8.33
N ALA A 821 22.05 14.78 -8.73
CA ALA A 821 23.42 14.34 -8.51
C ALA A 821 23.77 14.29 -7.02
N GLN A 822 23.47 15.36 -6.26
CA GLN A 822 23.69 15.41 -4.82
C GLN A 822 22.94 14.29 -4.07
N ARG A 823 21.67 14.01 -4.43
CA ARG A 823 20.94 12.86 -3.86
C ARG A 823 21.62 11.52 -4.20
N SER A 824 22.06 11.34 -5.43
CA SER A 824 22.67 10.07 -5.87
C SER A 824 24.02 9.82 -5.20
N LEU A 825 24.77 10.88 -4.89
CA LEU A 825 25.97 10.80 -4.06
C LEU A 825 25.64 10.43 -2.61
N ILE A 826 24.70 11.12 -1.96
CA ILE A 826 24.30 10.80 -0.57
C ILE A 826 23.81 9.35 -0.43
N GLU A 827 23.05 8.84 -1.40
CA GLU A 827 22.56 7.46 -1.36
C GLU A 827 23.67 6.44 -1.65
N HIS A 828 24.69 6.77 -2.48
CA HIS A 828 25.88 5.94 -2.67
C HIS A 828 26.78 5.94 -1.43
N ASP A 829 27.05 7.10 -0.84
CA ASP A 829 27.86 7.25 0.37
C ASP A 829 27.22 6.46 1.52
N LEU A 830 25.88 6.44 1.62
CA LEU A 830 25.14 5.63 2.58
C LEU A 830 25.18 4.13 2.24
N GLN A 831 25.04 3.74 0.98
CA GLN A 831 25.14 2.33 0.53
C GLN A 831 26.53 1.72 0.77
N SER A 832 27.58 2.54 0.67
CA SER A 832 28.98 2.15 0.91
C SER A 832 29.39 2.24 2.39
N ASN A 833 28.50 2.71 3.28
CA ASN A 833 28.79 3.04 4.68
C ASN A 833 29.89 4.11 4.87
N ALA A 834 30.11 4.95 3.86
CA ALA A 834 31.01 6.11 3.93
C ALA A 834 30.40 7.28 4.73
N ILE A 835 29.08 7.28 4.95
CA ILE A 835 28.36 8.18 5.87
C ILE A 835 27.38 7.38 6.73
N THR A 836 27.08 7.87 7.93
CA THR A 836 26.04 7.27 8.79
C THR A 836 24.62 7.61 8.27
N ARG A 837 23.60 6.85 8.74
CA ARG A 837 22.20 7.16 8.43
C ARG A 837 21.77 8.53 8.95
N THR A 838 22.26 8.96 10.11
CA THR A 838 21.96 10.28 10.69
C THR A 838 22.54 11.41 9.84
N GLU A 839 23.79 11.29 9.36
CA GLU A 839 24.37 12.21 8.37
C GLU A 839 23.60 12.20 7.05
N ALA A 840 23.14 11.03 6.58
CA ALA A 840 22.34 10.92 5.37
C ALA A 840 20.97 11.60 5.52
N ILE A 841 20.32 11.45 6.68
CA ILE A 841 19.09 12.18 7.04
C ILE A 841 19.34 13.69 7.01
N GLU A 842 20.39 14.18 7.66
CA GLU A 842 20.72 15.61 7.69
C GLU A 842 20.93 16.16 6.27
N LYS A 843 21.78 15.51 5.47
CA LYS A 843 22.08 15.90 4.08
C LYS A 843 20.83 15.85 3.19
N LEU A 844 19.90 14.92 3.42
CA LEU A 844 18.63 14.84 2.68
C LEU A 844 17.59 15.88 3.13
N GLU A 845 17.52 16.23 4.41
CA GLU A 845 16.68 17.34 4.91
C GLU A 845 17.19 18.69 4.38
N GLN A 846 18.51 18.94 4.36
CA GLN A 846 19.08 20.11 3.68
C GLN A 846 18.67 20.14 2.19
N LEU A 847 18.78 19.01 1.49
CA LEU A 847 18.42 18.87 0.08
C LEU A 847 16.91 19.08 -0.20
N ARG A 848 16.04 18.85 0.78
CA ARG A 848 14.59 19.08 0.70
C ARG A 848 14.22 20.55 0.51
N PHE A 849 15.08 21.49 0.90
CA PHE A 849 14.89 22.92 0.60
C PHE A 849 15.36 23.27 -0.82
N ALA A 850 16.27 22.47 -1.40
CA ALA A 850 16.80 22.69 -2.72
C ALA A 850 15.84 22.30 -3.86
N TRP A 851 14.78 21.51 -3.64
CA TRP A 851 13.81 21.13 -4.70
C TRP A 851 12.42 20.78 -4.16
N ARG A 852 11.36 21.09 -4.92
CA ARG A 852 9.95 20.92 -4.52
C ARG A 852 9.02 20.63 -5.70
N GLY A 853 7.90 19.98 -5.44
CA GLY A 853 6.72 19.93 -6.32
C GLY A 853 6.61 18.76 -7.32
N ASP A 854 7.56 17.83 -7.37
CA ASP A 854 7.56 16.70 -8.32
C ASP A 854 7.83 15.33 -7.65
N GLN A 855 8.01 14.29 -8.49
CA GLN A 855 8.38 12.94 -8.07
C GLN A 855 9.69 12.89 -7.24
N LEU A 856 10.60 13.85 -7.38
CA LEU A 856 11.84 13.88 -6.60
C LEU A 856 11.57 14.28 -5.15
N GLU A 857 10.70 15.27 -4.90
CA GLU A 857 10.28 15.59 -3.52
C GLU A 857 9.52 14.41 -2.90
N PHE A 858 8.60 13.77 -3.63
CA PHE A 858 7.92 12.57 -3.14
C PHE A 858 8.91 11.45 -2.76
N ASN A 859 9.88 11.15 -3.64
CA ASN A 859 10.90 10.13 -3.39
C ASN A 859 11.83 10.49 -2.22
N LEU A 860 12.16 11.77 -2.07
CA LEU A 860 13.01 12.27 -0.98
C LEU A 860 12.27 12.20 0.37
N LEU A 861 11.00 12.65 0.43
CA LEU A 861 10.15 12.53 1.61
C LEU A 861 9.89 11.05 1.98
N ARG A 862 9.70 10.17 0.99
CA ARG A 862 9.61 8.73 1.21
C ARG A 862 10.90 8.18 1.82
N ARG A 863 12.06 8.52 1.27
CA ARG A 863 13.36 8.02 1.74
C ARG A 863 13.73 8.55 3.13
N LEU A 864 13.52 9.83 3.41
CA LEU A 864 13.66 10.40 4.75
C LEU A 864 12.75 9.67 5.74
N GLY A 865 11.48 9.48 5.39
CA GLY A 865 10.53 8.75 6.23
C GLY A 865 10.94 7.31 6.50
N GLU A 866 11.55 6.62 5.52
CA GLU A 866 12.11 5.28 5.69
C GLU A 866 13.37 5.29 6.59
N LEU A 867 14.30 6.23 6.40
CA LEU A 867 15.52 6.35 7.22
C LEU A 867 15.24 6.72 8.69
N TYR A 868 14.31 7.65 8.94
CA TYR A 868 13.88 7.98 10.30
C TYR A 868 13.25 6.76 11.01
N LEU A 869 12.51 5.92 10.29
CA LEU A 869 11.96 4.66 10.85
C LEU A 869 13.05 3.61 11.12
N GLU A 870 14.06 3.50 10.25
CA GLU A 870 15.25 2.65 10.48
C GLU A 870 15.99 3.08 11.75
N GLU A 871 16.14 4.39 11.99
CA GLU A 871 16.76 4.98 13.19
C GLU A 871 15.81 5.15 14.39
N LYS A 872 14.60 4.58 14.32
CA LYS A 872 13.57 4.59 15.40
C LYS A 872 13.04 5.98 15.79
N ASP A 873 13.27 7.02 15.00
CA ASP A 873 12.47 8.25 15.08
C ASP A 873 11.14 8.06 14.33
N PHE A 874 10.22 7.38 15.01
CA PHE A 874 8.90 7.08 14.47
C PHE A 874 8.05 8.34 14.23
N VAL A 875 8.33 9.45 14.93
CA VAL A 875 7.55 10.69 14.81
C VAL A 875 7.95 11.44 13.55
N SER A 876 9.24 11.67 13.32
CA SER A 876 9.73 12.27 12.08
C SER A 876 9.46 11.36 10.88
N GLY A 877 9.66 10.04 11.05
CA GLY A 877 9.41 9.04 10.02
C GLY A 877 7.97 9.04 9.52
N LEU A 878 6.99 8.86 10.42
CA LEU A 878 5.58 8.91 10.04
C LEU A 878 5.15 10.31 9.57
N SER A 879 5.78 11.39 10.05
CA SER A 879 5.50 12.76 9.58
C SER A 879 5.95 12.99 8.13
N ALA A 880 7.17 12.56 7.77
CA ALA A 880 7.71 12.65 6.41
C ALA A 880 6.91 11.79 5.42
N LEU A 881 6.58 10.54 5.79
CA LEU A 881 5.69 9.69 4.98
C LEU A 881 4.28 10.30 4.83
N ARG A 882 3.73 10.91 5.89
CA ARG A 882 2.44 11.61 5.82
C ARG A 882 2.49 12.79 4.86
N GLN A 883 3.56 13.58 4.87
CA GLN A 883 3.75 14.68 3.93
C GLN A 883 3.85 14.18 2.48
N ALA A 884 4.59 13.10 2.22
CA ALA A 884 4.66 12.49 0.89
C ALA A 884 3.26 12.09 0.36
N VAL A 885 2.43 11.47 1.20
CA VAL A 885 1.05 11.09 0.82
C VAL A 885 0.12 12.29 0.69
N THR A 886 0.28 13.31 1.55
CA THR A 886 -0.61 14.49 1.60
C THR A 886 -0.36 15.47 0.47
N TYR A 887 0.91 15.72 0.11
CA TYR A 887 1.28 16.63 -0.98
C TYR A 887 1.15 15.98 -2.36
N PHE A 888 1.30 14.66 -2.46
CA PHE A 888 1.25 13.93 -3.73
C PHE A 888 0.16 12.82 -3.75
N PRO A 889 -1.12 13.12 -3.46
CA PRO A 889 -2.18 12.12 -3.30
C PRO A 889 -2.51 11.34 -4.59
N ASN A 890 -2.16 11.91 -5.75
CA ASN A 890 -2.32 11.30 -7.06
C ASN A 890 -1.12 10.43 -7.49
N ASN A 891 -0.03 10.38 -6.70
CA ASN A 891 1.16 9.62 -7.05
C ASN A 891 0.88 8.11 -7.07
N VAL A 892 1.46 7.41 -8.04
CA VAL A 892 1.32 5.95 -8.20
C VAL A 892 1.83 5.16 -6.98
N GLU A 893 2.83 5.68 -6.26
CA GLU A 893 3.38 5.09 -5.03
C GLU A 893 2.66 5.54 -3.75
N ALA A 894 1.88 6.63 -3.73
CA ALA A 894 1.31 7.18 -2.49
C ALA A 894 0.44 6.16 -1.73
N ARG A 895 -0.27 5.28 -2.45
CA ARG A 895 -1.07 4.19 -1.85
C ARG A 895 -0.21 3.08 -1.21
N VAL A 896 1.03 2.90 -1.70
CA VAL A 896 2.00 1.97 -1.13
C VAL A 896 2.57 2.57 0.15
N VAL A 897 2.96 3.86 0.13
CA VAL A 897 3.40 4.60 1.32
C VAL A 897 2.31 4.63 2.40
N SER A 898 1.05 4.90 2.04
CA SER A 898 -0.06 4.83 3.01
C SER A 898 -0.19 3.45 3.66
N LYS A 899 0.01 2.35 2.91
CA LYS A 899 -0.01 0.99 3.48
C LYS A 899 1.20 0.75 4.39
N ARG A 900 2.40 1.22 4.01
CA ARG A 900 3.59 1.18 4.88
C ARG A 900 3.28 1.90 6.20
N MET A 901 2.86 3.16 6.17
CA MET A 901 2.52 3.96 7.36
C MET A 901 1.55 3.24 8.32
N ILE A 902 0.45 2.65 7.80
CA ILE A 902 -0.51 1.90 8.62
C ILE A 902 0.11 0.64 9.21
N ASN A 903 0.98 -0.06 8.47
CA ASN A 903 1.71 -1.22 8.96
C ASN A 903 2.69 -0.84 10.07
N GLU A 904 3.56 0.16 9.87
CA GLU A 904 4.58 0.56 10.84
C GLU A 904 3.95 1.18 12.11
N PHE A 905 2.93 2.04 11.93
CA PHE A 905 2.14 2.54 13.08
C PHE A 905 1.50 1.39 13.85
N SER A 906 1.08 0.32 13.17
CA SER A 906 0.50 -0.83 13.87
C SER A 906 1.56 -1.68 14.59
N SER A 907 2.70 -1.99 13.96
CA SER A 907 3.76 -2.80 14.58
C SER A 907 4.31 -2.16 15.84
N ILE A 908 4.50 -0.84 15.85
CA ILE A 908 5.00 -0.11 17.03
C ILE A 908 4.20 -0.47 18.30
N TYR A 909 2.87 -0.50 18.24
CA TYR A 909 2.03 -0.88 19.40
C TYR A 909 1.71 -2.39 19.50
N THR A 910 1.77 -3.18 18.40
CA THR A 910 1.47 -4.63 18.46
C THR A 910 2.69 -5.50 18.80
N ASP A 911 3.91 -5.03 18.53
CA ASP A 911 5.10 -5.87 18.46
C ASP A 911 6.13 -5.51 19.57
N GLY A 912 5.76 -4.59 20.47
CA GLY A 912 6.51 -4.23 21.69
C GLY A 912 7.44 -3.03 21.55
N THR A 913 7.56 -2.42 20.37
CA THR A 913 8.45 -1.26 20.13
C THR A 913 8.01 -0.02 20.92
N ALA A 914 6.70 0.17 21.12
CA ALA A 914 6.16 1.20 22.00
C ALA A 914 6.58 1.01 23.46
N ASP A 915 6.87 -0.22 23.88
CA ASP A 915 7.12 -0.57 25.29
C ASP A 915 8.47 -0.01 25.76
N SER A 916 9.41 0.23 24.84
CA SER A 916 10.66 0.99 25.09
C SER A 916 10.50 2.52 25.11
N MET A 917 9.32 3.06 24.77
CA MET A 917 9.02 4.49 24.86
C MET A 917 8.34 4.83 26.19
N THR A 918 8.43 6.09 26.65
CA THR A 918 7.56 6.53 27.75
C THR A 918 6.08 6.43 27.35
N PRO A 919 5.15 6.11 28.25
CA PRO A 919 3.72 6.07 27.93
C PRO A 919 3.16 7.41 27.42
N LEU A 920 3.75 8.54 27.82
CA LEU A 920 3.39 9.87 27.32
C LEU A 920 3.83 10.08 25.87
N THR A 921 5.04 9.63 25.50
CA THR A 921 5.53 9.63 24.11
C THR A 921 4.69 8.70 23.23
N ALA A 922 4.34 7.52 23.74
CA ALA A 922 3.47 6.58 23.05
C ALA A 922 2.05 7.14 22.82
N LEU A 923 1.53 7.94 23.77
CA LEU A 923 0.25 8.63 23.65
C LEU A 923 0.29 9.82 22.68
N SER A 924 1.32 10.67 22.73
CA SER A 924 1.43 11.83 21.83
C SER A 924 1.58 11.38 20.38
N MET A 925 2.40 10.36 20.11
CA MET A 925 2.50 9.72 18.80
C MET A 925 1.15 9.12 18.35
N TYR A 926 0.40 8.48 19.25
CA TYR A 926 -0.90 7.91 18.92
C TYR A 926 -1.92 8.97 18.54
N ASP A 927 -2.04 10.07 19.30
CA ASP A 927 -2.99 11.14 18.98
C ASP A 927 -2.56 11.94 17.73
N GLN A 928 -1.25 12.09 17.49
CA GLN A 928 -0.69 12.74 16.30
C GLN A 928 -0.96 11.96 15.00
N PHE A 929 -1.00 10.63 15.04
CA PHE A 929 -1.17 9.75 13.87
C PHE A 929 -2.40 8.84 13.96
N ARG A 930 -3.40 9.22 14.76
CA ARG A 930 -4.59 8.43 15.08
C ARG A 930 -5.35 7.96 13.84
N GLU A 931 -5.27 8.67 12.73
CA GLU A 931 -5.81 8.31 11.42
C GLU A 931 -5.25 7.01 10.83
N LEU A 932 -4.08 6.56 11.28
CA LEU A 932 -3.45 5.31 10.85
C LEU A 932 -3.99 4.09 11.60
N THR A 933 -4.81 4.26 12.65
CA THR A 933 -5.36 3.16 13.45
C THR A 933 -6.35 2.32 12.64
N PRO A 934 -6.06 1.05 12.30
CA PRO A 934 -6.96 0.26 11.45
C PRO A 934 -8.30 -0.03 12.13
N VAL A 935 -9.35 -0.23 11.33
CA VAL A 935 -10.62 -0.80 11.80
C VAL A 935 -10.50 -2.32 11.96
N GLY A 936 -11.22 -2.88 12.93
CA GLY A 936 -11.09 -4.28 13.32
C GLY A 936 -10.12 -4.51 14.48
N ARG A 937 -9.90 -5.78 14.81
CA ARG A 937 -9.21 -6.26 16.02
C ARG A 937 -7.76 -5.82 16.12
N ARG A 938 -7.09 -5.48 15.01
CA ARG A 938 -5.71 -4.98 15.07
C ARG A 938 -5.66 -3.61 15.73
N GLY A 939 -6.41 -2.63 15.22
CA GLY A 939 -6.48 -1.29 15.81
C GLY A 939 -7.18 -1.27 17.17
N ASP A 940 -8.09 -2.22 17.43
CA ASP A 940 -8.66 -2.35 18.76
C ASP A 940 -7.67 -2.84 19.82
N ARG A 941 -6.68 -3.67 19.44
CA ARG A 941 -5.56 -4.06 20.31
C ARG A 941 -4.58 -2.91 20.55
N ILE A 942 -4.35 -2.04 19.56
CA ILE A 942 -3.52 -0.82 19.71
C ILE A 942 -4.09 0.09 20.82
N ILE A 943 -5.39 0.42 20.72
CA ILE A 943 -6.06 1.30 21.69
C ILE A 943 -6.06 0.70 23.10
N GLN A 944 -6.26 -0.62 23.21
CA GLN A 944 -6.22 -1.32 24.50
C GLN A 944 -4.81 -1.28 25.10
N ARG A 945 -3.75 -1.68 24.38
CA ARG A 945 -2.38 -1.64 24.90
C ARG A 945 -1.91 -0.24 25.29
N LEU A 946 -2.31 0.80 24.56
CA LEU A 946 -2.00 2.16 24.97
C LEU A 946 -2.70 2.53 26.29
N ALA A 947 -3.95 2.08 26.50
CA ALA A 947 -4.63 2.23 27.78
C ALA A 947 -3.97 1.38 28.89
N ASP A 948 -3.50 0.16 28.60
CA ASP A 948 -2.75 -0.72 29.53
C ASP A 948 -1.56 0.06 30.13
N ARG A 949 -0.70 0.58 29.26
CA ARG A 949 0.53 1.30 29.65
C ARG A 949 0.29 2.66 30.30
N LEU A 950 -0.85 3.29 30.05
CA LEU A 950 -1.25 4.50 30.77
C LEU A 950 -1.73 4.18 32.19
N VAL A 951 -2.41 3.04 32.40
CA VAL A 951 -2.78 2.57 33.75
C VAL A 951 -1.56 2.15 34.57
N GLU A 952 -0.54 1.54 33.94
CA GLU A 952 0.73 1.18 34.59
C GLU A 952 1.44 2.37 35.26
N VAL A 953 1.32 3.58 34.68
CA VAL A 953 1.87 4.84 35.22
C VAL A 953 0.81 5.78 35.82
N ASP A 954 -0.34 5.23 36.25
CA ASP A 954 -1.44 5.93 36.95
C ASP A 954 -2.13 7.06 36.15
N LEU A 955 -1.95 7.13 34.82
CA LEU A 955 -2.65 8.04 33.90
C LEU A 955 -4.06 7.51 33.56
N LEU A 956 -4.85 7.27 34.61
CA LEU A 956 -6.18 6.65 34.56
C LEU A 956 -7.21 7.47 33.76
N ASP A 957 -7.06 8.80 33.75
CA ASP A 957 -7.90 9.73 32.99
C ASP A 957 -7.73 9.52 31.47
N ARG A 958 -6.48 9.43 30.99
CA ARG A 958 -6.15 9.23 29.57
C ARG A 958 -6.51 7.84 29.11
N ALA A 959 -6.22 6.81 29.91
CA ALA A 959 -6.69 5.45 29.66
C ALA A 959 -8.23 5.39 29.53
N SER A 960 -8.95 6.06 30.42
CA SER A 960 -10.42 6.14 30.38
C SER A 960 -10.96 6.83 29.13
N ILE A 961 -10.32 7.91 28.65
CA ILE A 961 -10.73 8.62 27.43
C ILE A 961 -10.55 7.76 26.18
N LEU A 962 -9.47 6.97 26.10
CA LEU A 962 -9.21 6.06 24.99
C LEU A 962 -10.26 4.93 24.93
N LEU A 963 -10.49 4.25 26.06
CA LEU A 963 -11.45 3.13 26.12
C LEU A 963 -12.90 3.59 25.98
N ASP A 964 -13.28 4.79 26.48
CA ASP A 964 -14.63 5.35 26.29
C ASP A 964 -14.96 5.57 24.80
N ARG A 965 -14.03 6.16 24.05
CA ARG A 965 -14.15 6.32 22.58
C ARG A 965 -14.22 4.95 21.89
N GLN A 966 -13.45 3.96 22.34
CA GLN A 966 -13.45 2.62 21.77
C GLN A 966 -14.79 1.89 22.00
N VAL A 967 -15.30 1.95 23.24
CA VAL A 967 -16.59 1.35 23.63
C VAL A 967 -17.74 1.98 22.83
N LYS A 968 -17.81 3.32 22.74
CA LYS A 968 -18.90 4.03 22.06
C LYS A 968 -18.90 3.85 20.54
N PHE A 969 -17.74 3.95 19.89
CA PHE A 969 -17.67 4.10 18.43
C PHE A 969 -17.09 2.89 17.67
N ARG A 970 -16.42 1.96 18.35
CA ARG A 970 -15.74 0.83 17.69
C ARG A 970 -16.38 -0.54 18.01
N LEU A 971 -16.55 -0.85 19.29
CA LEU A 971 -16.83 -2.22 19.76
C LEU A 971 -18.32 -2.60 19.77
N ARG A 972 -18.60 -3.90 19.63
CA ARG A 972 -19.95 -4.51 19.78
C ARG A 972 -19.88 -5.86 20.52
N GLY A 973 -21.03 -6.35 21.00
CA GLY A 973 -21.16 -7.69 21.59
C GLY A 973 -20.29 -7.94 22.85
N LYS A 974 -19.81 -9.18 23.02
CA LYS A 974 -18.89 -9.58 24.13
C LYS A 974 -17.71 -8.61 24.27
N GLN A 975 -17.13 -8.14 23.16
CA GLN A 975 -15.99 -7.21 23.19
C GLN A 975 -16.37 -5.83 23.76
N LYS A 976 -17.53 -5.26 23.40
CA LYS A 976 -18.02 -4.01 24.02
C LYS A 976 -18.19 -4.19 25.54
N ALA A 977 -18.75 -5.32 25.96
CA ALA A 977 -18.95 -5.64 27.37
C ALA A 977 -17.64 -5.83 28.14
N ILE A 978 -16.65 -6.54 27.57
CA ILE A 978 -15.31 -6.72 28.18
C ILE A 978 -14.63 -5.36 28.38
N VAL A 979 -14.51 -4.54 27.32
CA VAL A 979 -13.79 -3.27 27.39
C VAL A 979 -14.55 -2.22 28.21
N GLY A 980 -15.89 -2.25 28.19
CA GLY A 980 -16.70 -1.42 29.08
C GLY A 980 -16.58 -1.80 30.56
N SER A 981 -16.34 -3.07 30.89
CA SER A 981 -15.97 -3.49 32.26
C SER A 981 -14.61 -2.95 32.66
N LYS A 982 -13.61 -3.03 31.75
CA LYS A 982 -12.25 -2.51 31.97
C LYS A 982 -12.27 -0.98 32.17
N LEU A 983 -13.01 -0.24 31.35
CA LEU A 983 -13.28 1.19 31.50
C LEU A 983 -13.96 1.53 32.83
N ALA A 984 -14.96 0.75 33.24
CA ALA A 984 -15.63 0.96 34.53
C ALA A 984 -14.68 0.73 35.72
N LEU A 985 -13.82 -0.29 35.65
CA LEU A 985 -12.79 -0.56 36.67
C LEU A 985 -11.78 0.60 36.77
N ILE A 986 -11.25 1.09 35.64
CA ILE A 986 -10.31 2.23 35.64
C ILE A 986 -10.99 3.48 36.24
N ARG A 987 -12.26 3.74 35.88
CA ARG A 987 -13.04 4.84 36.48
C ARG A 987 -13.33 4.66 37.98
N LEU A 988 -13.40 3.44 38.50
CA LEU A 988 -13.51 3.22 39.95
C LEU A 988 -12.18 3.49 40.67
N LEU A 989 -11.05 3.14 40.07
CA LEU A 989 -9.71 3.49 40.57
C LEU A 989 -9.51 5.02 40.55
N ASP A 990 -9.95 5.69 39.48
CA ASP A 990 -9.97 7.15 39.27
C ASP A 990 -11.11 7.87 40.05
N ARG A 991 -11.73 7.21 41.03
CA ARG A 991 -12.78 7.74 41.94
C ARG A 991 -13.99 8.39 41.23
N GLN A 992 -14.36 7.91 40.04
CA GLN A 992 -15.51 8.37 39.24
C GLN A 992 -16.64 7.31 39.18
N PRO A 993 -17.29 6.96 40.31
CA PRO A 993 -18.24 5.83 40.36
C PRO A 993 -19.46 6.02 39.45
N ARG A 994 -19.99 7.24 39.30
CA ARG A 994 -21.09 7.51 38.34
C ARG A 994 -20.68 7.18 36.90
N MET A 995 -19.52 7.67 36.45
CA MET A 995 -19.02 7.41 35.10
C MET A 995 -18.62 5.92 34.90
N ALA A 996 -18.28 5.20 35.98
CA ALA A 996 -18.10 3.75 35.94
C ALA A 996 -19.43 3.01 35.70
N LEU A 997 -20.51 3.42 36.38
CA LEU A 997 -21.85 2.90 36.12
C LEU A 997 -22.32 3.22 34.70
N ASP A 998 -22.05 4.42 34.19
CA ASP A 998 -22.34 4.80 32.81
C ASP A 998 -21.58 3.92 31.82
N ALA A 999 -20.30 3.62 32.07
CA ALA A 999 -19.50 2.69 31.25
C ALA A 999 -20.09 1.27 31.25
N LEU A 1000 -20.60 0.77 32.38
CA LEU A 1000 -21.29 -0.52 32.45
C LEU A 1000 -22.63 -0.51 31.70
N ASN A 1001 -23.39 0.59 31.78
CA ASN A 1001 -24.69 0.73 31.14
C ASN A 1001 -24.57 0.85 29.62
N GLU A 1002 -23.67 1.72 29.13
CA GLU A 1002 -23.32 1.87 27.71
C GLU A 1002 -22.82 0.54 27.10
N SER A 1003 -22.14 -0.30 27.87
CA SER A 1003 -21.53 -1.55 27.40
C SER A 1003 -22.40 -2.80 27.56
N VAL A 1004 -23.71 -2.67 27.82
CA VAL A 1004 -24.62 -3.82 27.89
C VAL A 1004 -24.66 -4.57 26.55
N SER A 1005 -24.63 -5.90 26.61
CA SER A 1005 -24.77 -6.82 25.48
C SER A 1005 -25.57 -8.05 25.92
N PRO A 1006 -26.42 -8.64 25.08
CA PRO A 1006 -26.99 -9.97 25.32
C PRO A 1006 -25.90 -11.05 25.18
N GLY A 1007 -26.20 -12.25 25.68
CA GLY A 1007 -25.34 -13.45 25.47
C GLY A 1007 -23.96 -13.36 26.09
N LEU A 1008 -23.85 -12.76 27.29
CA LEU A 1008 -22.60 -12.75 28.05
C LEU A 1008 -22.35 -14.10 28.70
N ASP A 1009 -21.07 -14.45 28.83
CA ASP A 1009 -20.60 -15.51 29.71
C ASP A 1009 -20.97 -15.23 31.19
N SER A 1010 -21.19 -16.28 31.98
CA SER A 1010 -21.62 -16.16 33.38
C SER A 1010 -20.57 -15.48 34.27
N GLY A 1011 -19.28 -15.77 34.06
CA GLY A 1011 -18.18 -15.15 34.78
C GLY A 1011 -18.09 -13.64 34.50
N LEU A 1012 -18.20 -13.25 33.23
CA LEU A 1012 -18.23 -11.84 32.81
C LEU A 1012 -19.50 -11.12 33.29
N ALA A 1013 -20.65 -11.80 33.34
CA ALA A 1013 -21.89 -11.24 33.87
C ALA A 1013 -21.78 -10.97 35.40
N LEU A 1014 -21.20 -11.90 36.16
CA LEU A 1014 -20.93 -11.73 37.59
C LEU A 1014 -19.87 -10.63 37.85
N GLU A 1015 -18.81 -10.56 37.05
CA GLU A 1015 -17.82 -9.47 37.13
C GLU A 1015 -18.47 -8.10 36.96
N ARG A 1016 -19.38 -7.96 35.98
CA ARG A 1016 -20.14 -6.73 35.74
C ARG A 1016 -21.12 -6.41 36.87
N LYS A 1017 -21.71 -7.41 37.54
CA LYS A 1017 -22.51 -7.20 38.76
C LYS A 1017 -21.65 -6.69 39.92
N ARG A 1018 -20.47 -7.28 40.16
CA ARG A 1018 -19.54 -6.84 41.22
C ARG A 1018 -19.02 -5.42 40.99
N LEU A 1019 -18.62 -5.08 39.75
CA LEU A 1019 -18.24 -3.71 39.39
C LEU A 1019 -19.41 -2.72 39.56
N ARG A 1020 -20.64 -3.11 39.19
CA ARG A 1020 -21.83 -2.28 39.43
C ARG A 1020 -22.12 -2.10 40.92
N SER A 1021 -22.04 -3.17 41.71
CA SER A 1021 -22.21 -3.14 43.17
C SER A 1021 -21.21 -2.17 43.81
N ARG A 1022 -19.92 -2.23 43.43
CA ARG A 1022 -18.91 -1.27 43.88
C ARG A 1022 -19.24 0.17 43.47
N GLY A 1023 -19.64 0.41 42.22
CA GLY A 1023 -20.00 1.76 41.75
C GLY A 1023 -21.26 2.34 42.40
N VAL A 1024 -22.22 1.51 42.79
CA VAL A 1024 -23.42 1.92 43.54
C VAL A 1024 -23.08 2.20 45.01
N PHE A 1025 -22.24 1.36 45.62
CA PHE A 1025 -21.76 1.54 46.99
C PHE A 1025 -20.94 2.83 47.18
N GLU A 1026 -20.02 3.15 46.27
CA GLU A 1026 -19.24 4.40 46.34
C GLU A 1026 -20.09 5.66 46.00
N LEU A 1027 -21.38 5.51 45.69
CA LEU A 1027 -22.37 6.60 45.65
C LEU A 1027 -23.24 6.66 46.93
N GLY A 1028 -22.97 5.83 47.93
CA GLY A 1028 -23.67 5.81 49.22
C GLY A 1028 -24.77 4.75 49.37
N ASP A 1029 -25.15 4.06 48.29
CA ASP A 1029 -26.22 3.05 48.32
C ASP A 1029 -25.65 1.64 48.61
N SER A 1030 -25.49 1.34 49.89
CA SER A 1030 -25.02 0.02 50.37
C SER A 1030 -26.06 -1.09 50.17
N GLU A 1031 -27.35 -0.77 50.27
CA GLU A 1031 -28.43 -1.77 50.21
C GLU A 1031 -28.59 -2.34 48.79
N SER A 1032 -28.63 -1.48 47.76
CA SER A 1032 -28.63 -1.91 46.37
C SER A 1032 -27.31 -2.57 45.97
N ALA A 1033 -26.18 -2.14 46.53
CA ALA A 1033 -24.90 -2.77 46.29
C ALA A 1033 -24.88 -4.23 46.79
N LEU A 1034 -25.41 -4.51 47.98
CA LEU A 1034 -25.56 -5.87 48.51
C LEU A 1034 -26.58 -6.69 47.71
N LYS A 1035 -27.74 -6.11 47.35
CA LYS A 1035 -28.76 -6.74 46.48
C LYS A 1035 -28.17 -7.23 45.14
N LEU A 1036 -27.26 -6.46 44.53
CA LEU A 1036 -26.59 -6.81 43.26
C LEU A 1036 -25.69 -8.05 43.33
N ILE A 1037 -25.13 -8.38 44.50
CA ILE A 1037 -24.22 -9.52 44.73
C ILE A 1037 -24.81 -10.62 45.62
N LYS A 1038 -26.10 -10.54 45.98
CA LYS A 1038 -26.75 -11.50 46.89
C LYS A 1038 -26.48 -12.97 46.52
N ASN A 1039 -26.58 -13.30 45.23
CA ASN A 1039 -26.47 -14.66 44.68
C ASN A 1039 -25.09 -14.91 44.02
N ASP A 1040 -24.01 -14.32 44.53
CA ASP A 1040 -22.63 -14.52 44.05
C ASP A 1040 -21.75 -14.96 45.22
N ASP A 1041 -21.64 -16.26 45.46
CA ASP A 1041 -20.87 -16.80 46.60
C ASP A 1041 -19.39 -17.02 46.29
N SER A 1042 -18.86 -16.30 45.29
CA SER A 1042 -17.43 -16.27 45.03
C SER A 1042 -16.67 -15.42 46.04
N ARG A 1043 -15.43 -15.82 46.35
CA ARG A 1043 -14.50 -15.06 47.21
C ARG A 1043 -14.35 -13.58 46.80
N LYS A 1044 -14.54 -13.25 45.51
CA LYS A 1044 -14.52 -11.88 44.98
C LYS A 1044 -15.74 -11.04 45.39
N ALA A 1045 -16.91 -11.65 45.51
CA ALA A 1045 -18.09 -10.99 46.05
C ALA A 1045 -18.01 -10.90 47.58
N ASP A 1046 -17.43 -11.89 48.27
CA ASP A 1046 -17.19 -11.81 49.72
C ASP A 1046 -16.22 -10.68 50.10
N LEU A 1047 -15.14 -10.46 49.34
CA LEU A 1047 -14.26 -9.29 49.54
C LEU A 1047 -15.01 -7.96 49.40
N LEU A 1048 -16.10 -7.92 48.61
CA LEU A 1048 -16.95 -6.74 48.45
C LEU A 1048 -18.03 -6.66 49.55
N ARG A 1049 -18.64 -7.78 49.96
CA ARG A 1049 -19.54 -7.85 51.11
C ARG A 1049 -18.83 -7.39 52.39
N ALA A 1050 -17.61 -7.87 52.63
CA ALA A 1050 -16.79 -7.50 53.78
C ALA A 1050 -16.47 -6.00 53.82
N ASP A 1051 -16.02 -5.41 52.71
CA ASP A 1051 -15.77 -3.95 52.62
C ASP A 1051 -17.04 -3.13 52.82
N ILE A 1052 -18.19 -3.57 52.28
CA ILE A 1052 -19.48 -2.91 52.51
C ILE A 1052 -19.86 -2.98 53.99
N TYR A 1053 -19.97 -4.17 54.58
CA TYR A 1053 -20.40 -4.34 55.97
C TYR A 1053 -19.48 -3.61 56.96
N TRP A 1054 -18.16 -3.71 56.77
CA TRP A 1054 -17.15 -3.00 57.56
C TRP A 1054 -17.34 -1.47 57.50
N ARG A 1055 -17.48 -0.90 56.30
CA ARG A 1055 -17.68 0.55 56.12
C ARG A 1055 -19.07 1.04 56.55
N THR A 1056 -20.08 0.16 56.61
CA THR A 1056 -21.40 0.45 57.20
C THR A 1056 -21.49 0.08 58.69
N GLN A 1057 -20.38 -0.29 59.33
CA GLN A 1057 -20.30 -0.65 60.75
C GLN A 1057 -21.21 -1.85 61.16
N ASP A 1058 -21.51 -2.72 60.21
CA ASP A 1058 -22.22 -3.99 60.42
C ASP A 1058 -21.21 -5.07 60.86
N TRP A 1059 -20.73 -4.93 62.09
CA TRP A 1059 -19.63 -5.75 62.63
C TRP A 1059 -19.98 -7.24 62.73
N GLU A 1060 -21.25 -7.57 62.96
CA GLU A 1060 -21.75 -8.95 62.99
C GLU A 1060 -21.59 -9.63 61.63
N ARG A 1061 -22.16 -9.04 60.55
CA ARG A 1061 -22.05 -9.64 59.21
C ARG A 1061 -20.64 -9.52 58.66
N SER A 1062 -19.91 -8.45 58.99
CA SER A 1062 -18.49 -8.30 58.71
C SER A 1062 -17.68 -9.49 59.25
N ALA A 1063 -17.85 -9.83 60.54
CA ALA A 1063 -17.13 -10.95 61.17
C ALA A 1063 -17.42 -12.29 60.47
N LEU A 1064 -18.68 -12.57 60.12
CA LEU A 1064 -19.07 -13.80 59.42
C LEU A 1064 -18.43 -13.90 58.02
N ILE A 1065 -18.42 -12.82 57.25
CA ILE A 1065 -17.82 -12.82 55.90
C ILE A 1065 -16.29 -12.89 55.98
N TYR A 1066 -15.64 -12.20 56.93
CA TYR A 1066 -14.19 -12.33 57.11
C TYR A 1066 -13.79 -13.75 57.54
N GLN A 1067 -14.54 -14.41 58.43
CA GLN A 1067 -14.33 -15.81 58.78
C GLN A 1067 -14.37 -16.72 57.54
N ARG A 1068 -15.34 -16.50 56.64
CA ARG A 1068 -15.46 -17.21 55.36
C ARG A 1068 -14.35 -16.90 54.35
N LEU A 1069 -13.80 -15.67 54.37
CA LEU A 1069 -12.68 -15.26 53.51
C LEU A 1069 -11.32 -15.85 53.91
N ILE A 1070 -11.16 -16.17 55.20
CA ILE A 1070 -10.01 -16.85 55.80
C ILE A 1070 -10.12 -18.36 55.59
N GLY A 1071 -11.27 -18.95 55.91
CA GLY A 1071 -11.46 -20.40 55.85
C GLY A 1071 -10.48 -21.13 56.77
N ASP A 1072 -9.57 -21.92 56.18
CA ASP A 1072 -8.54 -22.68 56.89
C ASP A 1072 -7.13 -22.10 56.73
N THR A 1073 -6.95 -20.94 56.06
CA THR A 1073 -5.61 -20.36 55.88
C THR A 1073 -4.98 -20.00 57.22
N GLY A 1074 -3.78 -20.53 57.50
CA GLY A 1074 -3.05 -20.30 58.74
C GLY A 1074 -3.34 -21.30 59.87
N LYS A 1075 -4.35 -22.17 59.72
CA LYS A 1075 -4.60 -23.29 60.65
C LYS A 1075 -3.62 -24.46 60.45
N ASP A 1076 -2.91 -24.47 59.32
CA ASP A 1076 -1.97 -25.50 58.89
C ASP A 1076 -0.51 -25.22 59.34
N GLY A 1077 -0.30 -24.23 60.21
CA GLY A 1077 1.03 -23.85 60.71
C GLY A 1077 1.96 -23.23 59.65
N ARG A 1078 1.46 -22.91 58.45
CA ARG A 1078 2.27 -22.28 57.39
C ARG A 1078 2.24 -20.75 57.50
N ARG A 1079 3.41 -20.13 57.31
CA ARG A 1079 3.59 -18.67 57.43
C ARG A 1079 2.53 -17.89 56.64
N LEU A 1080 1.82 -16.99 57.33
CA LEU A 1080 0.79 -16.16 56.74
C LEU A 1080 1.36 -15.19 55.69
N SER A 1081 0.63 -15.00 54.59
CA SER A 1081 0.85 -13.87 53.69
C SER A 1081 0.31 -12.58 54.30
N ASP A 1082 0.86 -11.43 53.91
CA ASP A 1082 0.37 -10.10 54.35
C ASP A 1082 -1.14 -9.92 54.13
N LEU A 1083 -1.68 -10.45 53.02
CA LEU A 1083 -3.11 -10.40 52.72
C LEU A 1083 -3.93 -11.32 53.63
N SER A 1084 -3.43 -12.52 53.93
CA SER A 1084 -4.05 -13.42 54.92
C SER A 1084 -4.05 -12.82 56.31
N ALA A 1085 -2.92 -12.23 56.74
CA ALA A 1085 -2.79 -11.55 58.02
C ALA A 1085 -3.74 -10.34 58.13
N THR A 1086 -3.88 -9.56 57.04
CA THR A 1086 -4.85 -8.44 56.98
C THR A 1086 -6.29 -8.93 57.15
N LEU A 1087 -6.69 -10.03 56.49
CA LEU A 1087 -8.02 -10.61 56.68
C LEU A 1087 -8.26 -11.07 58.13
N ILE A 1088 -7.25 -11.68 58.76
CA ILE A 1088 -7.31 -12.12 60.17
C ILE A 1088 -7.43 -10.93 61.13
N VAL A 1089 -6.70 -9.83 60.90
CA VAL A 1089 -6.86 -8.59 61.68
C VAL A 1089 -8.28 -8.02 61.53
N ASN A 1090 -8.77 -7.88 60.30
CA ASN A 1090 -10.12 -7.33 60.08
C ASN A 1090 -11.22 -8.23 60.66
N TRP A 1091 -11.03 -9.56 60.65
CA TRP A 1091 -11.91 -10.49 61.36
C TRP A 1091 -11.93 -10.22 62.87
N VAL A 1092 -10.76 -10.17 63.49
CA VAL A 1092 -10.59 -9.95 64.94
C VAL A 1092 -11.09 -8.58 65.39
N VAL A 1093 -10.90 -7.51 64.60
CA VAL A 1093 -11.53 -6.21 64.87
C VAL A 1093 -13.05 -6.30 64.77
N SER A 1094 -13.59 -7.00 63.76
CA SER A 1094 -15.05 -7.20 63.64
C SER A 1094 -15.63 -7.96 64.84
N LEU A 1095 -14.92 -8.98 65.34
CA LEU A 1095 -15.31 -9.71 66.56
C LEU A 1095 -15.25 -8.82 67.81
N SER A 1096 -14.21 -7.97 67.93
CA SER A 1096 -14.04 -7.02 69.04
C SER A 1096 -15.13 -5.96 69.07
N MET A 1097 -15.40 -5.32 67.92
CA MET A 1097 -16.48 -4.34 67.76
C MET A 1097 -17.88 -4.94 67.96
N ASN A 1098 -18.02 -6.27 67.81
CA ASN A 1098 -19.26 -7.01 68.08
C ASN A 1098 -19.24 -7.77 69.43
N GLY A 1099 -18.28 -7.51 70.31
CA GLY A 1099 -18.21 -8.07 71.67
C GLY A 1099 -18.00 -9.59 71.79
N GLN A 1100 -17.63 -10.30 70.72
CA GLN A 1100 -17.58 -11.78 70.69
C GLN A 1100 -16.30 -12.35 71.34
N LYS A 1101 -16.18 -12.18 72.67
CA LYS A 1101 -15.00 -12.53 73.50
C LYS A 1101 -14.49 -13.97 73.28
N ASP A 1102 -15.38 -14.95 73.17
CA ASP A 1102 -14.98 -16.36 73.05
C ASP A 1102 -14.26 -16.62 71.72
N LYS A 1103 -14.75 -16.04 70.63
CA LYS A 1103 -14.11 -16.12 69.31
C LYS A 1103 -12.83 -15.28 69.22
N LEU A 1104 -12.67 -14.22 70.02
CA LEU A 1104 -11.37 -13.54 70.15
C LEU A 1104 -10.33 -14.44 70.81
N ASN A 1105 -10.72 -15.23 71.81
CA ASN A 1105 -9.84 -16.21 72.45
C ASN A 1105 -9.50 -17.36 71.47
N GLU A 1106 -10.50 -17.91 70.76
CA GLU A 1106 -10.31 -18.91 69.68
C GLU A 1106 -9.35 -18.40 68.59
N ALA A 1107 -9.57 -17.17 68.12
CA ALA A 1107 -8.70 -16.52 67.13
C ALA A 1107 -7.27 -16.36 67.66
N ARG A 1108 -7.09 -15.95 68.92
CA ARG A 1108 -5.76 -15.82 69.54
C ARG A 1108 -5.04 -17.16 69.63
N GLN A 1109 -5.71 -18.20 70.11
CA GLN A 1109 -5.17 -19.56 70.19
C GLN A 1109 -4.76 -20.09 68.81
N THR A 1110 -5.59 -19.86 67.79
CA THR A 1110 -5.34 -20.35 66.42
C THR A 1110 -4.22 -19.59 65.71
N TYR A 1111 -4.15 -18.26 65.84
CA TYR A 1111 -3.34 -17.43 64.94
C TYR A 1111 -2.18 -16.67 65.59
N ALA A 1112 -2.05 -16.59 66.92
CA ALA A 1112 -1.01 -15.74 67.56
C ALA A 1112 0.42 -16.08 67.10
N ALA A 1113 0.83 -17.36 67.14
CA ALA A 1113 2.15 -17.80 66.71
C ALA A 1113 2.42 -17.51 65.21
N MET A 1114 1.37 -17.51 64.38
CA MET A 1114 1.47 -17.23 62.95
C MET A 1114 1.60 -15.72 62.68
N MET A 1115 0.80 -14.92 63.40
CA MET A 1115 0.79 -13.46 63.33
C MET A 1115 2.08 -12.83 63.86
N ASP A 1116 2.78 -13.49 64.79
CA ASP A 1116 4.09 -13.06 65.29
C ASP A 1116 5.16 -12.90 64.19
N SER A 1117 5.00 -13.59 63.06
CA SER A 1117 5.90 -13.50 61.88
C SER A 1117 5.55 -12.39 60.89
N THR A 1118 4.59 -11.51 61.25
CA THR A 1118 3.97 -10.49 60.38
C THR A 1118 4.07 -9.09 61.01
N ARG A 1119 3.93 -8.03 60.20
CA ARG A 1119 3.86 -6.64 60.70
C ARG A 1119 2.65 -6.33 61.59
N TYR A 1120 1.69 -7.26 61.67
CA TYR A 1120 0.42 -7.10 62.39
C TYR A 1120 0.44 -7.69 63.80
N ARG A 1121 1.55 -8.33 64.21
CA ARG A 1121 1.78 -8.98 65.51
C ARG A 1121 1.19 -8.21 66.70
N GLU A 1122 1.66 -6.98 66.94
CA GLU A 1122 1.28 -6.24 68.15
C GLU A 1122 -0.17 -5.74 68.09
N ALA A 1123 -0.67 -5.38 66.91
CA ALA A 1123 -2.08 -5.04 66.71
C ALA A 1123 -2.99 -6.24 67.04
N PHE A 1124 -2.68 -7.42 66.48
CA PHE A 1124 -3.44 -8.65 66.72
C PHE A 1124 -3.43 -9.07 68.19
N ARG A 1125 -2.26 -9.02 68.84
CA ARG A 1125 -2.12 -9.27 70.29
C ARG A 1125 -2.96 -8.28 71.11
N LEU A 1126 -2.91 -6.99 70.80
CA LEU A 1126 -3.64 -5.94 71.52
C LEU A 1126 -5.17 -6.08 71.39
N ILE A 1127 -5.67 -6.29 70.17
CA ILE A 1127 -7.12 -6.42 69.91
C ILE A 1127 -7.68 -7.72 70.51
N THR A 1128 -6.94 -8.82 70.44
CA THR A 1128 -7.41 -10.08 71.05
C THR A 1128 -7.34 -10.07 72.58
N ASN A 1129 -6.40 -9.36 73.22
CA ASN A 1129 -6.16 -9.45 74.67
C ASN A 1129 -7.10 -8.60 75.55
N LYS A 1130 -7.66 -7.47 75.09
CA LYS A 1130 -8.37 -6.52 75.98
C LYS A 1130 -9.81 -6.97 76.34
N THR A 1131 -10.16 -6.85 77.62
CA THR A 1131 -11.53 -7.00 78.14
C THR A 1131 -12.23 -5.65 78.38
N ALA A 1132 -13.12 -5.29 77.45
CA ALA A 1132 -14.32 -4.44 77.61
C ALA A 1132 -14.25 -2.98 78.15
N GLU A 1133 -13.40 -2.62 79.11
CA GLU A 1133 -13.63 -1.43 79.94
C GLU A 1133 -12.99 -0.11 79.45
N ASP A 1134 -12.14 -0.16 78.42
CA ASP A 1134 -11.38 1.01 77.96
C ASP A 1134 -11.56 1.28 76.45
N LEU A 1135 -12.63 2.02 76.16
CA LEU A 1135 -13.15 2.30 74.80
C LEU A 1135 -12.49 3.50 74.11
N GLN A 1136 -11.87 4.43 74.83
CA GLN A 1136 -11.27 5.63 74.22
C GLN A 1136 -9.95 5.30 73.50
N ASP A 1137 -9.05 4.58 74.16
CA ASP A 1137 -7.78 4.13 73.58
C ASP A 1137 -7.99 3.17 72.41
N PHE A 1138 -9.05 2.36 72.44
CA PHE A 1138 -9.40 1.50 71.30
C PHE A 1138 -9.86 2.32 70.08
N ARG A 1139 -10.56 3.44 70.30
CA ARG A 1139 -11.04 4.32 69.21
C ARG A 1139 -9.88 5.02 68.50
N THR A 1140 -8.94 5.61 69.25
CA THR A 1140 -7.78 6.33 68.68
C THR A 1140 -6.82 5.37 67.94
N LEU A 1141 -6.66 4.15 68.44
CA LEU A 1141 -5.98 3.07 67.71
C LEU A 1141 -6.74 2.67 66.44
N THR A 1142 -8.06 2.51 66.51
CA THR A 1142 -8.90 2.18 65.35
C THR A 1142 -8.86 3.29 64.29
N GLU A 1143 -8.76 4.56 64.69
CA GLU A 1143 -8.59 5.71 63.78
C GLU A 1143 -7.23 5.65 63.06
N ARG A 1144 -6.13 5.43 63.80
CA ARG A 1144 -4.80 5.15 63.20
C ARG A 1144 -4.82 3.95 62.26
N PHE A 1145 -5.57 2.89 62.60
CA PHE A 1145 -5.78 1.74 61.72
C PHE A 1145 -6.76 1.99 60.56
N GLN A 1146 -7.64 3.00 60.61
CA GLN A 1146 -8.45 3.43 59.44
C GLN A 1146 -7.62 4.21 58.42
N GLU A 1147 -6.56 4.90 58.85
CA GLU A 1147 -5.60 5.53 57.92
C GLU A 1147 -4.72 4.47 57.25
N ILE A 1148 -4.16 3.54 58.03
CA ILE A 1148 -3.28 2.45 57.55
C ILE A 1148 -4.08 1.37 56.79
N GLY A 1149 -5.34 1.15 57.16
CA GLY A 1149 -6.19 0.03 56.73
C GLY A 1149 -7.08 0.29 55.50
N ARG A 1150 -6.77 1.28 54.65
CA ARG A 1150 -7.52 1.55 53.40
C ARG A 1150 -7.29 0.50 52.30
N PHE A 1151 -7.27 -0.78 52.66
CA PHE A 1151 -7.10 -1.87 51.71
C PHE A 1151 -8.42 -2.11 50.96
N GLN A 1152 -8.57 -1.44 49.81
CA GLN A 1152 -9.66 -1.66 48.86
C GLN A 1152 -9.53 -3.05 48.20
N GLY A 1153 -9.43 -4.16 48.96
CA GLY A 1153 -8.90 -5.45 48.47
C GLY A 1153 -9.55 -6.01 47.20
N PHE A 1154 -10.84 -5.68 46.96
CA PHE A 1154 -11.47 -5.86 45.66
C PHE A 1154 -10.73 -5.09 44.54
N LEU A 1155 -10.65 -3.76 44.60
CA LEU A 1155 -9.95 -2.93 43.62
C LEU A 1155 -8.44 -3.16 43.61
N THR A 1156 -7.80 -3.43 44.74
CA THR A 1156 -6.36 -3.75 44.81
C THR A 1156 -6.03 -5.01 44.02
N SER A 1157 -6.76 -6.12 44.25
CA SER A 1157 -6.56 -7.38 43.49
C SER A 1157 -6.89 -7.25 42.01
N TYR A 1158 -7.75 -6.29 41.63
CA TYR A 1158 -7.94 -5.92 40.23
C TYR A 1158 -6.80 -5.04 39.69
N ARG A 1159 -6.23 -4.09 40.47
CA ARG A 1159 -5.08 -3.26 40.08
C ARG A 1159 -3.79 -4.07 39.91
N GLU A 1160 -3.56 -5.04 40.79
CA GLU A 1160 -2.51 -6.06 40.65
C GLU A 1160 -2.74 -6.88 39.36
N LYS A 1161 -3.95 -7.41 39.15
CA LYS A 1161 -4.26 -8.14 37.92
C LYS A 1161 -4.11 -7.29 36.64
N LEU A 1162 -4.39 -5.99 36.68
CA LEU A 1162 -4.17 -5.07 35.56
C LEU A 1162 -2.67 -4.89 35.23
N ARG A 1163 -1.80 -4.97 36.23
CA ARG A 1163 -0.34 -4.89 36.10
C ARG A 1163 0.26 -6.21 35.60
N ASP A 1164 -0.23 -7.33 36.12
CA ASP A 1164 0.31 -8.67 35.82
C ASP A 1164 -0.27 -9.28 34.52
N GLN A 1165 -1.43 -8.79 34.07
CA GLN A 1165 -2.09 -9.22 32.83
C GLN A 1165 -2.57 -8.00 32.02
N PRO A 1166 -1.85 -7.58 30.95
CA PRO A 1166 -2.29 -6.47 30.11
C PRO A 1166 -3.68 -6.75 29.52
N LEU A 1167 -4.54 -5.74 29.40
CA LEU A 1167 -5.94 -5.92 29.01
C LEU A 1167 -6.07 -6.64 27.66
N SER A 1168 -5.10 -6.43 26.78
CA SER A 1168 -4.99 -7.09 25.47
C SER A 1168 -4.90 -8.62 25.51
N LYS A 1169 -4.54 -9.23 26.66
CA LYS A 1169 -4.49 -10.70 26.88
C LYS A 1169 -5.73 -11.29 27.59
N ILE A 1170 -6.62 -10.47 28.15
CA ILE A 1170 -7.82 -10.93 28.87
C ILE A 1170 -9.00 -11.10 27.88
N GLN A 1171 -9.31 -12.35 27.50
CA GLN A 1171 -10.38 -12.75 26.56
C GLN A 1171 -11.45 -13.69 27.14
#